data_AF-A0A8H6IX94-F1
#
_entry.id   AF-A0A8H6IX94-F1
#
_cell.length_a   1.000
_cell.length_b   1.000
_cell.length_c   1.000
_cell.angle_alpha   90.00
_cell.angle_beta   90.00
_cell.angle_gamma   90.00
#
_symmetry.space_group_name_H-M   'P 1'
#
loop_
_entity.id
_entity.type
_entity.pdbx_description
1 polymer ?
#
loop_
_entity_poly.entity_id
_entity_poly.type
_entity_poly.pdbx_seq_one_letter_code
_entity_poly.pdbx_strand_id
1 'polypeptide(L)'
;MAAMSNPRFQAGALDIRVEDYLDDKLQSTTDLDNLDTLIASVEVQRSQLQTQLEDAIKQLDEARRTAEDRQVSLAERIQDFQGLQHSIDVRVKIAAASDAPNQAIARLQQPMKKLQTIELAQKYLVLLQDVDKLRVEARSHLPESPKAALEPYSKLKQLSRRLEELSGPADDAAVHLVNHVRGVTESLWDEMKKIMSGELEAMLSKRSWPMVDPTSEMDEEWLACFGKLLDLQIPEVTLSKTTVSLLPFDVMSRILISEFRFHFLSDKPTSKPEAIGTHCFPWFLATIEKWEDFFRDNLGFTLAAKFRDTPAGSSLVYVDPVCAFITSMLPVMREKVKGAVADAARNPTFLSSLMGQLMTFDENIRSKFNYDGGDAEKGWPGLASEVLEEWFEPWFQAEKQFAMERFRAIMDTPDARHIDYDYAGPGKTKPTFGAVRVTDLLRSITAQYERARTFKHKIRFLIGIQLDVLDEFHDRLRGSLEAYQALTSTVGRTLHGVTKEQLAALEGTGGLESLCKVFGSADHVVNTLKDWGNEEFFVVLWDQLQARATKDGEPSRMSGDMTYEEVKDRTSTAVGSDTDDGVLFDETIAAYSLRRKTAQEFLVNALADSHYKAFRAYATRTQWTTISDGGSEIDAFQLAVTPELDEPLRILKRNLDFLLKAVGTAPYRRTWRSALDKLQDLLWGEVLMRQSFTAFGAAQFTRDVNAIFALVERYIPNGVASLASLVDALKLLNLPVEAREGGPSLKQVTDRAFTDNAEAKKVLEEMEVDTLTPANARHILQRRVENKE
;
A
#
# COMPACT_ATOMS: atom_id res chain seq x y z
N MET A 1 75.49 36.06 -30.30
CA MET A 1 76.36 35.50 -29.25
C MET A 1 75.62 34.38 -28.54
N ALA A 2 75.81 33.15 -29.00
CA ALA A 2 75.67 31.90 -28.28
C ALA A 2 76.57 30.93 -29.04
N ALA A 3 77.59 30.41 -28.35
CA ALA A 3 78.70 29.69 -28.96
C ALA A 3 78.26 28.29 -29.41
N MET A 4 78.53 27.93 -30.67
CA MET A 4 78.53 26.54 -31.11
C MET A 4 79.93 26.17 -31.59
N SER A 5 80.48 25.23 -30.84
CA SER A 5 81.80 24.64 -30.95
C SER A 5 81.94 23.74 -32.17
N ASN A 6 83.10 23.86 -32.84
CA ASN A 6 83.57 22.96 -33.89
C ASN A 6 83.80 21.54 -33.36
N PRO A 7 83.57 20.50 -34.18
CA PRO A 7 84.43 19.33 -34.20
C PRO A 7 85.19 19.24 -35.54
N ARG A 8 86.50 19.08 -35.43
CA ARG A 8 87.41 18.72 -36.53
C ARG A 8 87.09 17.31 -37.03
N PHE A 9 87.01 17.15 -38.34
CA PHE A 9 87.14 15.86 -39.02
C PHE A 9 88.59 15.34 -38.89
N GLN A 10 88.75 14.13 -38.38
CA GLN A 10 89.94 13.30 -38.60
C GLN A 10 89.54 12.19 -39.56
N ALA A 11 90.20 12.15 -40.71
CA ALA A 11 90.17 11.02 -41.63
C ALA A 11 90.99 9.88 -41.02
N GLY A 12 90.38 8.71 -40.82
CA GLY A 12 91.08 7.53 -40.34
C GLY A 12 90.20 6.51 -39.62
N ALA A 13 89.26 5.90 -40.34
CA ALA A 13 88.70 4.59 -40.04
C ALA A 13 87.91 4.17 -41.30
N LEU A 14 88.23 3.00 -41.87
CA LEU A 14 87.26 2.29 -42.71
C LEU A 14 85.98 2.15 -41.86
N ASP A 15 84.82 2.42 -42.48
CA ASP A 15 83.54 2.39 -41.78
C ASP A 15 83.37 1.02 -41.12
N ILE A 16 83.48 0.97 -39.79
CA ILE A 16 83.44 -0.25 -38.96
C ILE A 16 82.21 -1.10 -39.30
N ARG A 17 81.14 -0.47 -39.81
CA ARG A 17 79.93 -1.16 -40.26
C ARG A 17 80.12 -2.00 -41.52
N VAL A 18 81.02 -1.59 -42.42
CA VAL A 18 81.35 -2.34 -43.64
C VAL A 18 82.27 -3.50 -43.31
N GLU A 19 83.23 -3.32 -42.41
CA GLU A 19 84.05 -4.43 -41.89
C GLU A 19 83.19 -5.45 -41.13
N ASP A 20 82.34 -5.02 -40.19
CA ASP A 20 81.42 -5.90 -39.46
C ASP A 20 80.45 -6.65 -40.40
N TYR A 21 79.96 -5.99 -41.45
CA TYR A 21 79.08 -6.63 -42.43
C TYR A 21 79.81 -7.67 -43.28
N LEU A 22 81.05 -7.41 -43.67
CA LEU A 22 81.87 -8.35 -44.42
C LEU A 22 82.29 -9.54 -43.56
N ASP A 23 82.66 -9.31 -42.29
CA ASP A 23 82.99 -10.37 -41.32
C ASP A 23 81.75 -11.21 -40.94
N ASP A 24 80.55 -10.63 -40.85
CA ASP A 24 79.31 -11.37 -40.59
C ASP A 24 78.89 -12.25 -41.78
N LYS A 25 79.17 -11.81 -43.01
CA LYS A 25 78.70 -12.50 -44.23
C LYS A 25 79.73 -13.45 -44.86
N LEU A 26 81.00 -13.37 -44.49
CA LEU A 26 82.08 -14.21 -45.02
C LEU A 26 82.82 -14.94 -43.90
N GLN A 27 82.11 -15.84 -43.19
CA GLN A 27 82.65 -16.55 -42.03
C GLN A 27 83.40 -17.85 -42.38
N SER A 28 83.16 -18.43 -43.56
CA SER A 28 83.78 -19.67 -44.01
C SER A 28 84.15 -19.64 -45.50
N THR A 29 85.09 -20.48 -45.93
CA THR A 29 85.49 -20.58 -47.34
C THR A 29 84.37 -21.05 -48.27
N THR A 30 83.33 -21.69 -47.74
CA THR A 30 82.09 -22.03 -48.45
C THR A 30 81.17 -20.83 -48.73
N ASP A 31 81.36 -19.70 -48.04
CA ASP A 31 80.55 -18.48 -48.25
C ASP A 31 81.02 -17.67 -49.47
N LEU A 32 82.19 -18.00 -50.03
CA LEU A 32 82.69 -17.43 -51.28
C LEU A 32 81.83 -17.83 -52.50
N ASP A 33 81.10 -18.95 -52.43
CA ASP A 33 80.18 -19.35 -53.51
C ASP A 33 78.94 -18.44 -53.59
N ASN A 34 78.63 -17.68 -52.53
CA ASN A 34 77.50 -16.74 -52.46
C ASN A 34 77.90 -15.27 -52.73
N LEU A 35 79.15 -15.02 -53.12
CA LEU A 35 79.69 -13.67 -53.30
C LEU A 35 78.98 -12.91 -54.44
N ASP A 36 78.66 -13.59 -55.54
CA ASP A 36 77.97 -13.00 -56.69
C ASP A 36 76.54 -12.55 -56.32
N THR A 37 75.84 -13.33 -55.49
CA THR A 37 74.50 -12.94 -55.00
C THR A 37 74.55 -11.77 -54.02
N LEU A 38 75.61 -11.67 -53.21
CA LEU A 38 75.80 -10.55 -52.29
C LEU A 38 76.09 -9.26 -53.07
N ILE A 39 76.97 -9.31 -54.07
CA ILE A 39 77.29 -8.18 -54.95
C ILE A 39 76.05 -7.71 -55.70
N ALA A 40 75.26 -8.63 -56.26
CA ALA A 40 74.02 -8.27 -56.95
C ALA A 40 73.02 -7.58 -56.01
N SER A 41 72.91 -8.03 -54.75
CA SER A 41 72.03 -7.40 -53.75
C SER A 41 72.49 -5.99 -53.36
N VAL A 42 73.81 -5.77 -53.26
CA VAL A 42 74.41 -4.47 -52.96
C VAL A 42 74.27 -3.52 -54.15
N GLU A 43 74.38 -4.01 -55.39
CA GLU A 43 74.15 -3.19 -56.59
C GLU A 43 72.67 -2.77 -56.73
N VAL A 44 71.73 -3.67 -56.42
CA VAL A 44 70.30 -3.33 -56.39
C VAL A 44 70.00 -2.29 -55.31
N GLN A 45 70.55 -2.46 -54.10
CA GLN A 45 70.40 -1.47 -53.03
C GLN A 45 71.04 -0.13 -53.39
N ARG A 46 72.23 -0.13 -54.03
CA ARG A 46 72.89 1.08 -54.50
C ARG A 46 72.03 1.80 -55.54
N SER A 47 71.48 1.06 -56.51
CA SER A 47 70.59 1.62 -57.52
C SER A 47 69.34 2.24 -56.90
N GLN A 48 68.68 1.55 -55.96
CA GLN A 48 67.50 2.09 -55.28
C GLN A 48 67.81 3.35 -54.48
N LEU A 49 68.92 3.37 -53.73
CA LEU A 49 69.35 4.55 -52.99
C LEU A 49 69.71 5.71 -53.91
N GLN A 50 70.29 5.44 -55.08
CA GLN A 50 70.63 6.46 -56.07
C GLN A 50 69.36 7.09 -56.68
N THR A 51 68.36 6.27 -57.02
CA THR A 51 67.06 6.77 -57.49
C THR A 51 66.32 7.56 -56.41
N GLN A 52 66.34 7.09 -55.16
CA GLN A 52 65.74 7.83 -54.04
C GLN A 52 66.46 9.16 -53.77
N LEU A 53 67.79 9.20 -53.93
CA LEU A 53 68.57 10.43 -53.80
C LEU A 53 68.25 11.42 -54.92
N GLU A 54 68.14 10.96 -56.17
CA GLU A 54 67.77 11.81 -57.31
C GLU A 54 66.36 12.39 -57.14
N ASP A 55 65.39 11.58 -56.73
CA ASP A 55 64.03 12.06 -56.45
C ASP A 55 63.99 13.03 -55.26
N ALA A 56 64.76 12.76 -54.20
CA ALA A 56 64.86 13.65 -53.05
C ALA A 56 65.52 14.99 -53.42
N ILE A 57 66.56 14.99 -54.27
CA ILE A 57 67.20 16.21 -54.78
C ILE A 57 66.20 16.99 -55.63
N LYS A 58 65.45 16.31 -56.50
CA LYS A 58 64.45 16.95 -57.36
C LYS A 58 63.32 17.59 -56.55
N GLN A 59 62.79 16.88 -55.55
CA GLN A 59 61.78 17.41 -54.63
C GLN A 59 62.31 18.57 -53.78
N LEU A 60 63.58 18.52 -53.36
CA LEU A 60 64.20 19.60 -52.59
C LEU A 60 64.44 20.86 -53.44
N ASP A 61 64.82 20.70 -54.71
CA ASP A 61 64.93 21.82 -55.65
C ASP A 61 63.57 22.42 -56.01
N GLU A 62 62.53 21.60 -56.21
CA GLU A 62 61.15 22.08 -56.38
C GLU A 62 60.66 22.81 -55.13
N ALA A 63 60.93 22.27 -53.93
CA ALA A 63 60.59 22.93 -52.68
C ALA A 63 61.36 24.24 -52.47
N ARG A 64 62.65 24.30 -52.84
CA ARG A 64 63.45 25.53 -52.80
C ARG A 64 62.94 26.58 -53.77
N ARG A 65 62.68 26.22 -55.03
CA ARG A 65 62.10 27.15 -56.01
C ARG A 65 60.75 27.67 -55.55
N THR A 66 59.88 26.80 -55.06
CA THR A 66 58.57 27.20 -54.52
C THR A 66 58.72 28.08 -53.28
N ALA A 67 59.72 27.86 -52.44
CA ALA A 67 60.01 28.68 -51.27
C ALA A 67 60.59 30.05 -51.66
N GLU A 68 61.50 30.11 -52.64
CA GLU A 68 62.03 31.36 -53.19
C GLU A 68 60.96 32.16 -53.91
N ASP A 69 60.12 31.54 -54.74
CA ASP A 69 58.98 32.19 -55.40
C ASP A 69 57.96 32.70 -54.35
N ARG A 70 57.70 31.92 -53.29
CA ARG A 70 56.89 32.40 -52.17
C ARG A 70 57.57 33.54 -51.44
N GLN A 71 58.88 33.53 -51.23
CA GLN A 71 59.61 34.59 -50.56
C GLN A 71 59.66 35.88 -51.38
N VAL A 72 59.81 35.79 -52.70
CA VAL A 72 59.70 36.92 -53.62
C VAL A 72 58.26 37.45 -53.61
N SER A 73 57.26 36.59 -53.73
CA SER A 73 55.85 36.99 -53.64
C SER A 73 55.51 37.59 -52.28
N LEU A 74 56.08 37.11 -51.17
CA LEU A 74 55.90 37.66 -49.84
C LEU A 74 56.61 39.00 -49.68
N ALA A 75 57.81 39.15 -50.25
CA ALA A 75 58.55 40.41 -50.26
C ALA A 75 57.82 41.47 -51.10
N GLU A 76 57.30 41.12 -52.28
CA GLU A 76 56.42 41.98 -53.08
C GLU A 76 55.15 42.33 -52.29
N ARG A 77 54.49 41.36 -51.65
CA ARG A 77 53.33 41.64 -50.78
C ARG A 77 53.66 42.51 -49.60
N ILE A 78 54.84 42.37 -49.00
CA ILE A 78 55.31 43.21 -47.90
C ILE A 78 55.61 44.62 -48.41
N GLN A 79 56.20 44.76 -49.60
CA GLN A 79 56.47 46.05 -50.20
C GLN A 79 55.18 46.76 -50.64
N ASP A 80 54.23 46.02 -51.21
CA ASP A 80 52.88 46.48 -51.50
C ASP A 80 52.15 46.86 -50.22
N PHE A 81 52.29 46.06 -49.15
CA PHE A 81 51.71 46.35 -47.84
C PHE A 81 52.35 47.59 -47.21
N GLN A 82 53.67 47.77 -47.29
CA GLN A 82 54.37 48.97 -46.82
C GLN A 82 54.01 50.20 -47.67
N GLY A 83 53.82 50.03 -48.98
CA GLY A 83 53.32 51.07 -49.88
C GLY A 83 51.87 51.46 -49.55
N LEU A 84 51.01 50.48 -49.28
CA LEU A 84 49.65 50.68 -48.77
C LEU A 84 49.66 51.34 -47.41
N GLN A 85 50.54 50.92 -46.50
CA GLN A 85 50.65 51.45 -45.15
C GLN A 85 51.20 52.88 -45.16
N HIS A 86 52.17 53.19 -46.02
CA HIS A 86 52.63 54.57 -46.24
C HIS A 86 51.55 55.43 -46.91
N SER A 87 50.82 54.89 -47.89
CA SER A 87 49.65 55.55 -48.48
C SER A 87 48.55 55.77 -47.45
N ILE A 88 48.32 54.82 -46.53
CA ILE A 88 47.36 54.92 -45.44
C ILE A 88 47.85 55.94 -44.43
N ASP A 89 49.12 55.94 -44.01
CA ASP A 89 49.68 56.92 -43.08
C ASP A 89 49.68 58.34 -43.66
N VAL A 90 49.92 58.50 -44.96
CA VAL A 90 49.76 59.77 -45.67
C VAL A 90 48.27 60.16 -45.73
N ARG A 91 47.36 59.24 -46.08
CA ARG A 91 45.91 59.49 -46.08
C ARG A 91 45.34 59.73 -44.68
N VAL A 92 45.91 59.14 -43.63
CA VAL A 92 45.55 59.28 -42.22
C VAL A 92 46.09 60.60 -41.69
N LYS A 93 47.31 61.02 -42.07
CA LYS A 93 47.80 62.39 -41.81
C LYS A 93 46.99 63.46 -42.54
N ILE A 94 46.55 63.21 -43.77
CA ILE A 94 45.67 64.11 -44.54
C ILE A 94 44.23 64.11 -43.96
N ALA A 95 43.72 62.95 -43.53
CA ALA A 95 42.41 62.80 -42.90
C ALA A 95 42.38 63.31 -41.44
N ALA A 96 43.50 63.30 -40.72
CA ALA A 96 43.63 63.92 -39.41
C ALA A 96 43.76 65.45 -39.48
N ALA A 97 44.15 66.00 -40.63
CA ALA A 97 44.20 67.44 -40.90
C ALA A 97 42.93 67.98 -41.62
N SER A 98 41.91 67.12 -41.86
CA SER A 98 40.67 67.49 -42.55
C SER A 98 39.45 66.78 -41.94
N ASP A 99 38.47 67.55 -41.45
CA ASP A 99 37.21 67.03 -40.87
C ASP A 99 36.25 66.33 -41.87
N ALA A 100 36.65 66.17 -43.14
CA ALA A 100 35.79 65.66 -44.20
C ALA A 100 35.42 64.16 -44.14
N PRO A 101 36.31 63.21 -43.74
CA PRO A 101 35.98 61.77 -43.78
C PRO A 101 35.04 61.33 -42.64
N ASN A 102 35.20 61.91 -41.44
CA ASN A 102 34.30 61.65 -40.32
C ASN A 102 32.90 62.21 -40.60
N GLN A 103 32.79 63.36 -41.28
CA GLN A 103 31.51 63.88 -41.73
C GLN A 103 30.88 63.02 -42.84
N ALA A 104 31.65 62.43 -43.75
CA ALA A 104 31.12 61.55 -44.79
C ALA A 104 30.60 60.21 -44.23
N ILE A 105 31.33 59.59 -43.29
CA ILE A 105 30.88 58.36 -42.61
C ILE A 105 29.68 58.65 -41.69
N ALA A 106 29.68 59.78 -40.96
CA ALA A 106 28.49 60.20 -40.20
C ALA A 106 27.28 60.52 -41.11
N ARG A 107 27.53 61.10 -42.30
CA ARG A 107 26.49 61.35 -43.33
C ARG A 107 25.96 60.08 -43.97
N LEU A 108 26.76 59.01 -44.09
CA LEU A 108 26.36 57.72 -44.69
C LEU A 108 25.83 56.71 -43.66
N GLN A 109 26.23 56.80 -42.38
CA GLN A 109 25.69 55.96 -41.31
C GLN A 109 24.17 56.13 -41.15
N GLN A 110 23.64 57.35 -41.25
CA GLN A 110 22.19 57.56 -41.18
C GLN A 110 21.45 56.90 -42.37
N PRO A 111 21.82 57.14 -43.64
CA PRO A 111 21.27 56.42 -44.79
C PRO A 111 21.44 54.91 -44.72
N MET A 112 22.58 54.38 -44.27
CA MET A 112 22.81 52.94 -44.13
C MET A 112 21.96 52.33 -43.01
N LYS A 113 21.83 53.00 -41.86
CA LYS A 113 20.87 52.60 -40.82
C LYS A 113 19.44 52.66 -41.34
N LYS A 114 19.05 53.72 -42.08
CA LYS A 114 17.75 53.81 -42.73
C LYS A 114 17.54 52.68 -43.75
N LEU A 115 18.55 52.33 -44.54
CA LEU A 115 18.50 51.21 -45.50
C LEU A 115 18.30 49.88 -44.75
N GLN A 116 19.08 49.61 -43.70
CA GLN A 116 18.91 48.43 -42.85
C GLN A 116 17.55 48.39 -42.18
N THR A 117 17.03 49.52 -41.69
CA THR A 117 15.67 49.61 -41.13
C THR A 117 14.62 49.35 -42.19
N ILE A 118 14.80 49.84 -43.42
CA ILE A 118 13.88 49.58 -44.54
C ILE A 118 13.95 48.11 -44.97
N GLU A 119 15.13 47.50 -45.05
CA GLU A 119 15.30 46.07 -45.36
C GLU A 119 14.68 45.18 -44.27
N LEU A 120 14.85 45.54 -43.00
CA LEU A 120 14.24 44.83 -41.88
C LEU A 120 12.71 44.98 -41.90
N ALA A 121 12.21 46.20 -42.14
CA ALA A 121 10.78 46.46 -42.28
C ALA A 121 10.18 45.72 -43.50
N GLN A 122 10.91 45.63 -44.61
CA GLN A 122 10.51 44.85 -45.78
C GLN A 122 10.42 43.36 -45.43
N LYS A 123 11.46 42.78 -44.81
CA LYS A 123 11.44 41.37 -44.38
C LYS A 123 10.31 41.09 -43.37
N TYR A 124 10.06 42.01 -42.45
CA TYR A 124 8.95 41.94 -41.51
C TYR A 124 7.59 41.94 -42.22
N LEU A 125 7.38 42.85 -43.18
CA LEU A 125 6.14 42.91 -43.96
C LEU A 125 5.93 41.67 -44.84
N VAL A 126 6.99 41.15 -45.46
CA VAL A 126 6.94 39.90 -46.23
C VAL A 126 6.54 38.74 -45.33
N LEU A 127 7.10 38.65 -44.13
CA LEU A 127 6.73 37.61 -43.17
C LEU A 127 5.26 37.71 -42.74
N LEU A 128 4.74 38.92 -42.49
CA LEU A 128 3.32 39.12 -42.20
C LEU A 128 2.44 38.72 -43.39
N GLN A 129 2.86 39.05 -44.61
CA GLN A 129 2.16 38.67 -45.82
C GLN A 129 2.14 37.14 -46.00
N ASP A 130 3.25 36.46 -45.71
CA ASP A 130 3.34 35.00 -45.77
C ASP A 130 2.45 34.34 -44.72
N VAL A 131 2.39 34.89 -43.51
CA VAL A 131 1.48 34.45 -42.44
C VAL A 131 0.01 34.58 -42.87
N ASP A 132 -0.38 35.73 -43.44
CA ASP A 132 -1.75 35.94 -43.92
C ASP A 132 -2.08 35.03 -45.12
N LYS A 133 -1.12 34.83 -46.02
CA LYS A 133 -1.26 33.92 -47.16
C LYS A 133 -1.50 32.48 -46.70
N LEU A 134 -0.71 31.97 -45.74
CA LEU A 134 -0.91 30.63 -45.16
C LEU A 134 -2.28 30.50 -44.49
N ARG A 135 -2.75 31.56 -43.82
CA ARG A 135 -4.09 31.58 -43.22
C ARG A 135 -5.19 31.50 -44.28
N VAL A 136 -5.09 32.29 -45.36
CA VAL A 136 -6.07 32.29 -46.45
C VAL A 136 -6.05 30.95 -47.20
N GLU A 137 -4.88 30.38 -47.43
CA GLU A 137 -4.70 29.06 -48.07
C GLU A 137 -5.30 27.94 -47.20
N ALA A 138 -5.09 27.95 -45.88
CA ALA A 138 -5.74 26.99 -44.98
C ALA A 138 -7.27 27.10 -45.05
N ARG A 139 -7.81 28.32 -45.10
CA ARG A 139 -9.25 28.57 -45.17
C ARG A 139 -9.86 28.14 -46.50
N SER A 140 -9.17 28.31 -47.64
CA SER A 140 -9.72 27.97 -48.95
C SER A 140 -9.94 26.47 -49.15
N HIS A 141 -9.25 25.63 -48.38
CA HIS A 141 -9.44 24.18 -48.39
C HIS A 141 -10.65 23.69 -47.57
N LEU A 142 -11.25 24.54 -46.73
CA LEU A 142 -12.38 24.18 -45.88
C LEU A 142 -13.72 24.58 -46.54
N PRO A 143 -14.78 23.75 -46.42
CA PRO A 143 -14.87 22.49 -45.66
C PRO A 143 -14.51 21.22 -46.46
N GLU A 144 -14.11 21.36 -47.73
CA GLU A 144 -13.98 20.23 -48.67
C GLU A 144 -12.86 19.26 -48.30
N SER A 145 -11.68 19.76 -47.90
CA SER A 145 -10.50 18.95 -47.57
C SER A 145 -9.79 19.44 -46.30
N PRO A 146 -10.19 18.95 -45.11
CA PRO A 146 -9.54 19.29 -43.85
C PRO A 146 -8.07 18.89 -43.80
N LYS A 147 -7.71 17.76 -44.44
CA LYS A 147 -6.30 17.30 -44.54
C LYS A 147 -5.44 18.28 -45.32
N ALA A 148 -5.96 18.83 -46.42
CA ALA A 148 -5.23 19.86 -47.17
C ALA A 148 -5.10 21.16 -46.37
N ALA A 149 -6.12 21.52 -45.58
CA ALA A 149 -6.07 22.70 -44.70
C ALA A 149 -5.02 22.56 -43.56
N LEU A 150 -4.73 21.33 -43.11
CA LEU A 150 -3.72 21.06 -42.07
C LEU A 150 -2.29 21.33 -42.53
N GLU A 151 -1.97 21.24 -43.83
CA GLU A 151 -0.62 21.53 -44.34
C GLU A 151 -0.18 22.99 -44.14
N PRO A 152 -0.91 24.02 -44.64
CA PRO A 152 -0.58 25.41 -44.42
C PRO A 152 -0.67 25.78 -42.93
N TYR A 153 -1.62 25.21 -42.18
CA TYR A 153 -1.67 25.36 -40.73
C TYR A 153 -0.40 24.84 -40.03
N SER A 154 0.07 23.66 -40.42
CA SER A 154 1.29 23.06 -39.84
C SER A 154 2.53 23.91 -40.13
N LYS A 155 2.65 24.47 -41.34
CA LYS A 155 3.71 25.43 -41.70
C LYS A 155 3.65 26.67 -40.81
N LEU A 156 2.45 27.22 -40.60
CA LEU A 156 2.25 28.38 -39.74
C LEU A 156 2.59 28.09 -38.27
N LYS A 157 2.20 26.93 -37.74
CA LYS A 157 2.52 26.49 -36.39
C LYS A 157 4.02 26.28 -36.18
N GLN A 158 4.71 25.69 -37.16
CA GLN A 158 6.18 25.57 -37.14
C GLN A 158 6.86 26.94 -37.17
N LEU A 159 6.34 27.88 -37.97
CA LEU A 159 6.85 29.24 -38.01
C LEU A 159 6.67 29.96 -36.66
N SER A 160 5.48 29.86 -36.04
CA SER A 160 5.20 30.41 -34.72
C SER A 160 6.21 29.91 -33.68
N ARG A 161 6.43 28.60 -33.62
CA ARG A 161 7.38 27.98 -32.68
C ARG A 161 8.83 28.42 -32.92
N ARG A 162 9.27 28.48 -34.18
CA ARG A 162 10.62 28.96 -34.53
C ARG A 162 10.82 30.42 -34.13
N LEU A 163 9.81 31.27 -34.32
CA LEU A 163 9.87 32.68 -33.93
C LEU A 163 9.95 32.84 -32.41
N GLU A 164 9.25 32.00 -31.64
CA GLU A 164 9.37 31.95 -30.18
C GLU A 164 10.78 31.53 -29.74
N GLU A 165 11.33 30.44 -30.29
CA GLU A 165 12.69 29.96 -29.98
C GLU A 165 13.77 31.01 -30.31
N LEU A 166 13.61 31.75 -31.41
CA LEU A 166 14.52 32.82 -31.83
C LEU A 166 14.34 34.14 -31.09
N SER A 167 13.27 34.30 -30.30
CA SER A 167 12.99 35.52 -29.54
C SER A 167 13.67 35.56 -28.16
N GLY A 168 14.00 34.41 -27.58
CA GLY A 168 14.76 34.32 -26.31
C GLY A 168 16.16 34.97 -26.36
N PRO A 169 16.90 34.93 -27.49
CA PRO A 169 18.18 35.61 -27.67
C PRO A 169 18.12 37.07 -28.17
N ALA A 170 16.95 37.60 -28.54
CA ALA A 170 16.83 38.89 -29.22
C ALA A 170 16.03 39.89 -28.37
N ASP A 171 16.73 40.89 -27.81
CA ASP A 171 16.18 42.02 -27.04
C ASP A 171 14.87 42.56 -27.65
N ASP A 172 13.75 42.42 -26.92
CA ASP A 172 12.43 43.10 -26.90
C ASP A 172 11.75 43.64 -28.19
N ALA A 173 12.41 43.64 -29.35
CA ALA A 173 11.98 44.32 -30.57
C ALA A 173 11.06 43.47 -31.46
N ALA A 174 11.03 42.14 -31.25
CA ALA A 174 10.23 41.21 -32.05
C ALA A 174 8.99 40.64 -31.33
N VAL A 175 8.73 41.05 -30.08
CA VAL A 175 7.63 40.52 -29.26
C VAL A 175 6.27 40.67 -29.95
N HIS A 176 6.02 41.79 -30.64
CA HIS A 176 4.78 42.00 -31.38
C HIS A 176 4.60 41.05 -32.57
N LEU A 177 5.66 40.71 -33.28
CA LEU A 177 5.62 39.76 -34.39
C LEU A 177 5.32 38.36 -33.87
N VAL A 178 6.04 37.93 -32.83
CA VAL A 178 5.84 36.61 -32.20
C VAL A 178 4.40 36.49 -31.69
N ASN A 179 3.91 37.51 -30.98
CA ASN A 179 2.53 37.56 -30.49
C ASN A 179 1.51 37.55 -31.64
N HIS A 180 1.78 38.26 -32.72
CA HIS A 180 0.89 38.29 -33.88
C HIS A 180 0.84 36.92 -34.58
N VAL A 181 1.98 36.30 -34.90
CA VAL A 181 2.01 34.99 -35.56
C VAL A 181 1.36 33.92 -34.70
N ARG A 182 1.62 33.93 -33.39
CA ARG A 182 0.95 33.04 -32.43
C ARG A 182 -0.56 33.27 -32.42
N GLY A 183 -1.01 34.51 -32.27
CA GLY A 183 -2.43 34.84 -32.25
C GLY A 183 -3.15 34.49 -33.56
N VAL A 184 -2.51 34.67 -34.71
CA VAL A 184 -3.05 34.23 -36.01
C VAL A 184 -3.11 32.71 -36.09
N THR A 185 -2.10 32.00 -35.59
CA THR A 185 -2.08 30.52 -35.56
C THR A 185 -3.20 29.95 -34.68
N GLU A 186 -3.37 30.48 -33.47
CA GLU A 186 -4.43 30.08 -32.54
C GLU A 186 -5.82 30.41 -33.11
N SER A 187 -6.00 31.64 -33.60
CA SER A 187 -7.25 32.07 -34.24
C SER A 187 -7.59 31.23 -35.47
N LEU A 188 -6.62 30.85 -36.29
CA LEU A 188 -6.84 29.98 -37.44
C LEU A 188 -7.30 28.60 -36.99
N TRP A 189 -6.68 28.01 -35.96
CA TRP A 189 -7.11 26.71 -35.43
C TRP A 189 -8.56 26.74 -34.95
N ASP A 190 -8.93 27.77 -34.19
CA ASP A 190 -10.31 27.93 -33.69
C ASP A 190 -11.31 28.14 -34.82
N GLU A 191 -10.94 28.90 -35.86
CA GLU A 191 -11.75 29.07 -37.06
C GLU A 191 -11.94 27.75 -37.82
N MET A 192 -10.86 26.97 -38.03
CA MET A 192 -10.93 25.66 -38.70
C MET A 192 -11.87 24.71 -37.94
N LYS A 193 -11.72 24.61 -36.61
CA LYS A 193 -12.63 23.83 -35.75
C LYS A 193 -14.07 24.31 -35.86
N LYS A 194 -14.30 25.63 -35.85
CA LYS A 194 -15.64 26.22 -35.94
C LYS A 194 -16.33 25.93 -37.28
N ILE A 195 -15.61 26.09 -38.39
CA ILE A 195 -16.14 25.83 -39.75
C ILE A 195 -16.53 24.36 -39.86
N MET A 196 -15.63 23.44 -39.48
CA MET A 196 -15.88 22.00 -39.59
C MET A 196 -16.95 21.50 -38.61
N SER A 197 -16.98 22.05 -37.39
CA SER A 197 -18.07 21.76 -36.44
C SER A 197 -19.42 22.22 -36.98
N GLY A 198 -19.47 23.39 -37.64
CA GLY A 198 -20.69 23.93 -38.25
C GLY A 198 -21.23 23.07 -39.40
N GLU A 199 -20.37 22.45 -40.21
CA GLU A 199 -20.78 21.48 -41.23
C GLU A 199 -21.50 20.27 -40.61
N LEU A 200 -20.94 19.71 -39.53
CA LEU A 200 -21.56 18.61 -38.81
C LEU A 200 -22.87 19.05 -38.13
N GLU A 201 -22.93 20.22 -37.50
CA GLU A 201 -24.16 20.74 -36.87
C GLU A 201 -25.31 20.92 -37.87
N ALA A 202 -25.02 21.46 -39.05
CA ALA A 202 -26.01 21.62 -40.11
C ALA A 202 -26.56 20.27 -40.57
N MET A 203 -25.69 19.26 -40.68
CA MET A 203 -26.06 17.90 -41.03
C MET A 203 -26.90 17.25 -39.91
N LEU A 204 -26.50 17.38 -38.65
CA LEU A 204 -27.26 16.86 -37.50
C LEU A 204 -28.67 17.46 -37.44
N SER A 205 -28.79 18.76 -37.72
CA SER A 205 -30.07 19.46 -37.79
C SER A 205 -30.96 18.92 -38.92
N LYS A 206 -30.39 18.66 -40.10
CA LYS A 206 -31.07 18.06 -41.27
C LYS A 206 -31.61 16.66 -40.98
N ARG A 207 -30.92 15.89 -40.12
CA ARG A 207 -31.33 14.54 -39.69
C ARG A 207 -32.16 14.52 -38.40
N SER A 208 -32.50 15.69 -37.86
CA SER A 208 -33.25 15.83 -36.61
C SER A 208 -32.60 15.11 -35.42
N TRP A 209 -31.27 15.06 -35.36
CA TRP A 209 -30.57 14.57 -34.18
C TRP A 209 -30.93 15.43 -32.94
N PRO A 210 -31.26 14.85 -31.78
CA PRO A 210 -31.17 13.44 -31.38
C PRO A 210 -32.53 12.69 -31.41
N MET A 211 -33.50 13.13 -32.22
CA MET A 211 -34.83 12.49 -32.33
C MET A 211 -34.87 11.27 -33.28
N VAL A 212 -33.71 10.83 -33.76
CA VAL A 212 -33.56 9.62 -34.57
C VAL A 212 -33.83 8.37 -33.71
N ASP A 213 -34.27 7.28 -34.35
CA ASP A 213 -34.41 5.99 -33.68
C ASP A 213 -32.99 5.43 -33.39
N PRO A 214 -32.66 5.07 -32.14
CA PRO A 214 -31.36 4.49 -31.78
C PRO A 214 -30.96 3.24 -32.57
N THR A 215 -31.91 2.54 -33.20
CA THR A 215 -31.63 1.37 -34.05
C THR A 215 -31.33 1.74 -35.52
N SER A 216 -31.35 3.03 -35.86
CA SER A 216 -31.12 3.50 -37.23
C SER A 216 -29.63 3.50 -37.59
N GLU A 217 -29.36 3.30 -38.89
CA GLU A 217 -28.03 3.45 -39.47
C GLU A 217 -27.74 4.90 -39.88
N MET A 218 -26.48 5.32 -39.72
CA MET A 218 -25.96 6.60 -40.19
C MET A 218 -25.63 6.49 -41.68
N ASP A 219 -26.16 7.41 -42.48
CA ASP A 219 -25.89 7.44 -43.91
C ASP A 219 -24.43 7.87 -44.24
N GLU A 220 -24.02 7.62 -45.48
CA GLU A 220 -22.67 7.95 -45.95
C GLU A 220 -22.34 9.45 -45.84
N GLU A 221 -23.32 10.34 -46.00
CA GLU A 221 -23.14 11.80 -45.87
C GLU A 221 -22.78 12.18 -44.43
N TRP A 222 -23.47 11.59 -43.45
CA TRP A 222 -23.19 11.76 -42.02
C TRP A 222 -21.82 11.23 -41.65
N LEU A 223 -21.51 9.98 -42.04
CA LEU A 223 -20.23 9.35 -41.75
C LEU A 223 -19.06 10.12 -42.38
N ALA A 224 -19.25 10.67 -43.59
CA ALA A 224 -18.26 11.51 -44.25
C ALA A 224 -18.00 12.82 -43.48
N CYS A 225 -19.06 13.54 -43.06
CA CYS A 225 -18.91 14.75 -42.24
C CYS A 225 -18.22 14.48 -40.90
N PHE A 226 -18.60 13.37 -40.24
CA PHE A 226 -17.95 12.92 -39.02
C PHE A 226 -16.45 12.63 -39.24
N GLY A 227 -16.14 11.87 -40.29
CA GLY A 227 -14.76 11.49 -40.64
C GLY A 227 -13.88 12.68 -41.01
N LYS A 228 -14.43 13.70 -41.69
CA LYS A 228 -13.72 14.96 -42.00
C LYS A 228 -13.30 15.72 -40.73
N LEU A 229 -14.20 15.85 -39.78
CA LEU A 229 -13.92 16.53 -38.52
C LEU A 229 -12.92 15.75 -37.67
N LEU A 230 -12.95 14.42 -37.70
CA LEU A 230 -11.89 13.59 -37.12
C LEU A 230 -10.54 13.82 -37.81
N ASP A 231 -10.51 13.83 -39.14
CA ASP A 231 -9.27 14.05 -39.90
C ASP A 231 -8.59 15.37 -39.53
N LEU A 232 -9.38 16.42 -39.24
CA LEU A 232 -8.86 17.68 -38.71
C LEU A 232 -8.19 17.50 -37.34
N GLN A 233 -8.77 16.68 -36.46
CA GLN A 233 -8.39 16.56 -35.05
C GLN A 233 -7.28 15.54 -34.77
N ILE A 234 -7.03 14.55 -35.66
CA ILE A 234 -6.00 13.51 -35.45
C ILE A 234 -4.64 14.08 -34.96
N PRO A 235 -4.10 15.18 -35.51
CA PRO A 235 -2.86 15.77 -35.01
C PRO A 235 -2.93 16.23 -33.55
N GLU A 236 -4.07 16.76 -33.10
CA GLU A 236 -4.26 17.21 -31.72
C GLU A 236 -4.27 16.01 -30.75
N VAL A 237 -5.00 14.95 -31.10
CA VAL A 237 -5.10 13.72 -30.29
C VAL A 237 -3.74 13.04 -30.15
N THR A 238 -2.99 12.93 -31.26
CA THR A 238 -1.70 12.22 -31.28
C THR A 238 -0.56 12.98 -30.60
N LEU A 239 -0.63 14.31 -30.52
CA LEU A 239 0.39 15.15 -29.89
C LEU A 239 0.08 15.46 -28.42
N SER A 240 -1.16 15.30 -27.98
CA SER A 240 -1.56 15.60 -26.62
C SER A 240 -0.99 14.57 -25.64
N LYS A 241 -0.55 15.04 -24.47
CA LYS A 241 -0.13 14.19 -23.35
C LYS A 241 -1.30 13.78 -22.44
N THR A 242 -2.43 14.46 -22.58
CA THR A 242 -3.65 14.26 -21.79
C THR A 242 -4.79 13.85 -22.70
N THR A 243 -5.77 13.14 -22.15
CA THR A 243 -6.99 12.79 -22.87
C THR A 243 -7.72 14.05 -23.34
N VAL A 244 -8.04 14.12 -24.63
CA VAL A 244 -8.81 15.21 -25.26
C VAL A 244 -10.13 14.64 -25.75
N SER A 245 -11.23 15.36 -25.62
CA SER A 245 -12.52 14.93 -26.19
C SER A 245 -12.49 14.98 -27.71
N LEU A 246 -13.17 14.04 -28.38
CA LEU A 246 -13.26 14.05 -29.83
C LEU A 246 -14.27 15.13 -30.29
N LEU A 247 -13.83 16.06 -31.14
CA LEU A 247 -14.64 17.18 -31.65
C LEU A 247 -16.00 16.74 -32.24
N PRO A 248 -16.09 15.65 -33.02
CA PRO A 248 -17.39 15.18 -33.50
C PRO A 248 -18.34 14.80 -32.36
N PHE A 249 -17.85 14.13 -31.31
CA PHE A 249 -18.65 13.80 -30.13
C PHE A 249 -19.00 15.04 -29.31
N ASP A 250 -18.12 16.03 -29.23
CA ASP A 250 -18.44 17.32 -28.61
C ASP A 250 -19.59 18.02 -29.36
N VAL A 251 -19.60 17.97 -30.68
CA VAL A 251 -20.71 18.52 -31.49
C VAL A 251 -22.00 17.73 -31.30
N MET A 252 -21.94 16.40 -31.38
CA MET A 252 -23.13 15.53 -31.23
C MET A 252 -23.72 15.58 -29.82
N SER A 253 -22.89 15.77 -28.79
CA SER A 253 -23.32 15.85 -27.40
C SER A 253 -23.88 17.22 -26.99
N ARG A 254 -23.68 18.30 -27.78
CA ARG A 254 -24.15 19.67 -27.43
C ARG A 254 -25.60 19.73 -27.03
N ILE A 255 -26.49 19.08 -27.78
CA ILE A 255 -27.93 19.07 -27.50
C ILE A 255 -28.24 18.33 -26.19
N LEU A 256 -27.60 17.18 -25.95
CA LEU A 256 -27.77 16.39 -24.72
C LEU A 256 -27.18 17.11 -23.50
N ILE A 257 -26.07 17.83 -23.67
CA ILE A 257 -25.47 18.70 -22.66
C ILE A 257 -26.40 19.88 -22.35
N SER A 258 -27.07 20.44 -23.36
CA SER A 258 -28.06 21.50 -23.17
C SER A 258 -29.28 21.01 -22.39
N GLU A 259 -29.80 19.83 -22.72
CA GLU A 259 -30.86 19.15 -21.97
C GLU A 259 -30.41 18.89 -20.52
N PHE A 260 -29.22 18.33 -20.33
CA PHE A 260 -28.65 18.11 -19.00
C PHE A 260 -28.60 19.41 -18.19
N ARG A 261 -28.07 20.50 -18.79
CA ARG A 261 -28.00 21.80 -18.12
C ARG A 261 -29.39 22.32 -17.76
N PHE A 262 -30.36 22.19 -18.65
CA PHE A 262 -31.74 22.60 -18.41
C PHE A 262 -32.46 21.76 -17.35
N HIS A 263 -32.07 20.51 -17.14
CA HIS A 263 -32.69 19.63 -16.14
C HIS A 263 -31.99 19.66 -14.79
N PHE A 264 -30.67 19.86 -14.75
CA PHE A 264 -29.86 19.64 -13.54
C PHE A 264 -28.99 20.82 -13.11
N LEU A 265 -28.85 21.86 -13.95
CA LEU A 265 -28.07 23.08 -13.67
C LEU A 265 -28.91 24.36 -13.80
N SER A 266 -30.24 24.25 -13.85
CA SER A 266 -31.19 25.38 -13.87
C SER A 266 -31.95 25.50 -12.55
N ASP A 267 -32.92 26.41 -12.45
CA ASP A 267 -33.77 26.59 -11.25
C ASP A 267 -34.85 25.49 -11.03
N LYS A 268 -34.66 24.30 -11.61
CA LYS A 268 -35.63 23.20 -11.46
C LYS A 268 -35.44 22.45 -10.13
N PRO A 269 -36.49 21.79 -9.60
CA PRO A 269 -36.37 20.92 -8.43
C PRO A 269 -35.35 19.78 -8.62
N THR A 270 -35.20 19.27 -9.84
CA THR A 270 -34.23 18.23 -10.22
C THR A 270 -32.78 18.72 -10.18
N SER A 271 -32.56 20.04 -10.16
CA SER A 271 -31.22 20.63 -10.02
C SER A 271 -30.77 20.75 -8.57
N LYS A 272 -31.64 20.49 -7.58
CA LYS A 272 -31.21 20.50 -6.18
C LYS A 272 -30.05 19.51 -5.96
N PRO A 273 -29.03 19.85 -5.16
CA PRO A 273 -27.91 18.95 -4.87
C PRO A 273 -28.36 17.57 -4.40
N GLU A 274 -29.39 17.50 -3.55
CA GLU A 274 -29.88 16.25 -2.97
C GLU A 274 -30.53 15.32 -4.02
N ALA A 275 -30.95 15.86 -5.17
CA ALA A 275 -31.54 15.12 -6.27
C ALA A 275 -30.51 14.47 -7.22
N ILE A 276 -29.20 14.72 -7.00
CA ILE A 276 -28.16 14.25 -7.93
C ILE A 276 -28.12 12.72 -8.04
N GLY A 277 -28.21 12.01 -6.92
CA GLY A 277 -28.18 10.54 -6.90
C GLY A 277 -29.44 9.89 -7.45
N THR A 278 -30.61 10.50 -7.27
CA THR A 278 -31.91 9.91 -7.65
C THR A 278 -32.33 10.25 -9.08
N HIS A 279 -31.92 11.40 -9.61
CA HIS A 279 -32.35 11.86 -10.92
C HIS A 279 -31.18 12.09 -11.89
N CYS A 280 -30.12 12.77 -11.46
CA CYS A 280 -29.03 13.18 -12.35
C CYS A 280 -28.15 11.99 -12.79
N PHE A 281 -27.65 11.19 -11.86
CA PHE A 281 -26.83 10.01 -12.20
C PHE A 281 -27.61 8.99 -13.04
N PRO A 282 -28.85 8.59 -12.69
CA PRO A 282 -29.61 7.65 -13.52
C PRO A 282 -29.91 8.20 -14.91
N TRP A 283 -30.24 9.49 -15.04
CA TRP A 283 -30.45 10.11 -16.36
C TRP A 283 -29.18 10.06 -17.22
N PHE A 284 -28.03 10.37 -16.64
CA PHE A 284 -26.75 10.34 -17.37
C PHE A 284 -26.42 8.93 -17.86
N LEU A 285 -26.54 7.93 -16.98
CA LEU A 285 -26.30 6.53 -17.33
C LEU A 285 -27.29 6.03 -18.39
N ALA A 286 -28.59 6.30 -18.22
CA ALA A 286 -29.61 5.91 -19.17
C ALA A 286 -29.45 6.59 -20.54
N THR A 287 -28.91 7.82 -20.57
CA THR A 287 -28.62 8.53 -21.82
C THR A 287 -27.49 7.85 -22.58
N ILE A 288 -26.43 7.40 -21.89
CA ILE A 288 -25.34 6.64 -22.52
C ILE A 288 -25.86 5.29 -23.00
N GLU A 289 -26.56 4.55 -22.14
CA GLU A 289 -27.13 3.24 -22.46
C GLU A 289 -28.09 3.30 -23.66
N LYS A 290 -28.92 4.35 -23.76
CA LYS A 290 -29.81 4.57 -24.91
C LYS A 290 -29.06 4.67 -26.24
N TRP A 291 -27.88 5.29 -26.25
CA TRP A 291 -27.13 5.60 -27.48
C TRP A 291 -25.94 4.67 -27.70
N GLU A 292 -25.74 3.67 -26.83
CA GLU A 292 -24.59 2.77 -26.87
C GLU A 292 -24.51 2.03 -28.21
N ASP A 293 -25.53 1.23 -28.53
CA ASP A 293 -25.55 0.42 -29.75
C ASP A 293 -25.49 1.31 -31.00
N PHE A 294 -26.28 2.41 -31.01
CA PHE A 294 -26.26 3.39 -32.09
C PHE A 294 -24.85 3.87 -32.42
N PHE A 295 -24.06 4.23 -31.40
CA PHE A 295 -22.70 4.72 -31.62
C PHE A 295 -21.72 3.60 -31.98
N ARG A 296 -21.77 2.45 -31.31
CA ARG A 296 -20.87 1.32 -31.59
C ARG A 296 -21.06 0.79 -33.01
N ASP A 297 -22.31 0.58 -33.43
CA ASP A 297 -22.64 -0.02 -34.73
C ASP A 297 -22.26 0.92 -35.88
N ASN A 298 -22.53 2.22 -35.74
CA ASN A 298 -22.30 3.17 -36.83
C ASN A 298 -20.88 3.75 -36.88
N LEU A 299 -20.23 3.96 -35.74
CA LEU A 299 -18.96 4.69 -35.66
C LEU A 299 -17.76 3.83 -35.28
N GLY A 300 -17.98 2.61 -34.76
CA GLY A 300 -16.91 1.75 -34.26
C GLY A 300 -15.86 1.44 -35.32
N PHE A 301 -16.29 1.05 -36.53
CA PHE A 301 -15.37 0.81 -37.65
C PHE A 301 -14.60 2.07 -38.05
N THR A 302 -15.29 3.22 -38.13
CA THR A 302 -14.70 4.49 -38.54
C THR A 302 -13.60 4.93 -37.58
N LEU A 303 -13.84 4.89 -36.27
CA LEU A 303 -12.83 5.24 -35.26
C LEU A 303 -11.66 4.27 -35.28
N ALA A 304 -11.94 2.96 -35.28
CA ALA A 304 -10.91 1.93 -35.34
C ALA A 304 -10.02 2.07 -36.59
N ALA A 305 -10.60 2.38 -37.75
CA ALA A 305 -9.85 2.58 -38.99
C ALA A 305 -8.98 3.85 -38.95
N LYS A 306 -9.48 4.95 -38.37
CA LYS A 306 -8.75 6.23 -38.32
C LYS A 306 -7.59 6.22 -37.32
N PHE A 307 -7.73 5.53 -36.19
CA PHE A 307 -6.73 5.54 -35.12
C PHE A 307 -5.78 4.33 -35.11
N ARG A 308 -6.02 3.30 -35.95
CA ARG A 308 -5.22 2.06 -36.01
C ARG A 308 -3.71 2.29 -36.04
N ASP A 309 -3.24 3.19 -36.89
CA ASP A 309 -1.82 3.43 -37.12
C ASP A 309 -1.28 4.61 -36.29
N THR A 310 -1.97 4.95 -35.19
CA THR A 310 -1.61 6.07 -34.31
C THR A 310 -1.35 5.58 -32.89
N PRO A 311 -0.58 6.32 -32.07
CA PRO A 311 -0.40 6.01 -30.65
C PRO A 311 -1.72 5.96 -29.85
N ALA A 312 -2.76 6.63 -30.34
CA ALA A 312 -4.10 6.64 -29.75
C ALA A 312 -4.91 5.36 -30.02
N GLY A 313 -4.44 4.47 -30.92
CA GLY A 313 -5.14 3.25 -31.32
C GLY A 313 -5.28 2.19 -30.22
N SER A 314 -4.55 2.31 -29.11
CA SER A 314 -4.69 1.42 -27.94
C SER A 314 -5.62 1.99 -26.86
N SER A 315 -6.13 3.21 -27.03
CA SER A 315 -6.87 3.92 -25.99
C SER A 315 -8.37 3.88 -26.27
N LEU A 316 -9.15 3.33 -25.34
CA LEU A 316 -10.59 3.10 -25.55
C LEU A 316 -11.37 4.41 -25.75
N VAL A 317 -10.96 5.50 -25.11
CA VAL A 317 -11.58 6.83 -25.27
C VAL A 317 -11.55 7.39 -26.70
N TYR A 318 -10.71 6.84 -27.58
CA TYR A 318 -10.63 7.23 -29.00
C TYR A 318 -11.15 6.17 -29.96
N VAL A 319 -11.03 4.88 -29.60
CA VAL A 319 -11.40 3.76 -30.48
C VAL A 319 -12.82 3.28 -30.25
N ASP A 320 -13.31 3.36 -29.01
CA ASP A 320 -14.68 3.02 -28.66
C ASP A 320 -15.59 4.27 -28.71
N PRO A 321 -16.58 4.33 -29.62
CA PRO A 321 -17.54 5.43 -29.71
C PRO A 321 -18.23 5.78 -28.38
N VAL A 322 -18.54 4.78 -27.55
CA VAL A 322 -19.23 5.00 -26.28
C VAL A 322 -18.30 5.66 -25.26
N CYS A 323 -17.05 5.21 -25.19
CA CYS A 323 -16.04 5.84 -24.36
C CYS A 323 -15.79 7.30 -24.80
N ALA A 324 -15.70 7.55 -26.11
CA ALA A 324 -15.58 8.92 -26.64
C ALA A 324 -16.78 9.81 -26.26
N PHE A 325 -17.99 9.25 -26.34
CA PHE A 325 -19.22 9.93 -25.93
C PHE A 325 -19.23 10.25 -24.43
N ILE A 326 -18.82 9.30 -23.57
CA ILE A 326 -18.65 9.51 -22.13
C ILE A 326 -17.64 10.63 -21.87
N THR A 327 -16.48 10.62 -22.55
CA THR A 327 -15.45 11.66 -22.43
C THR A 327 -16.00 13.05 -22.75
N SER A 328 -16.85 13.19 -23.78
CA SER A 328 -17.51 14.46 -24.11
C SER A 328 -18.61 14.88 -23.13
N MET A 329 -19.31 13.94 -22.51
CA MET A 329 -20.38 14.21 -21.53
C MET A 329 -19.85 14.45 -20.10
N LEU A 330 -18.71 13.88 -19.72
CA LEU A 330 -18.13 14.00 -18.38
C LEU A 330 -17.89 15.44 -17.89
N PRO A 331 -17.45 16.41 -18.73
CA PRO A 331 -17.28 17.80 -18.32
C PRO A 331 -18.53 18.42 -17.69
N VAL A 332 -19.73 18.17 -18.23
CA VAL A 332 -20.97 18.73 -17.66
C VAL A 332 -21.36 18.02 -16.35
N MET A 333 -21.09 16.71 -16.24
CA MET A 333 -21.26 16.00 -14.97
C MET A 333 -20.30 16.51 -13.90
N ARG A 334 -19.04 16.79 -14.27
CA ARG A 334 -18.03 17.36 -13.36
C ARG A 334 -18.46 18.72 -12.82
N GLU A 335 -19.03 19.59 -13.66
CA GLU A 335 -19.61 20.86 -13.22
C GLU A 335 -20.73 20.64 -12.18
N LYS A 336 -21.66 19.71 -12.47
CA LYS A 336 -22.75 19.38 -11.56
C LYS A 336 -22.26 18.83 -10.21
N VAL A 337 -21.29 17.92 -10.24
CA VAL A 337 -20.69 17.32 -9.04
C VAL A 337 -19.99 18.40 -8.22
N LYS A 338 -19.19 19.27 -8.84
CA LYS A 338 -18.52 20.39 -8.13
C LYS A 338 -19.52 21.29 -7.40
N GLY A 339 -20.63 21.65 -8.07
CA GLY A 339 -21.71 22.41 -7.44
C GLY A 339 -22.35 21.67 -6.26
N ALA A 340 -22.69 20.39 -6.44
CA ALA A 340 -23.31 19.59 -5.40
C ALA A 340 -22.40 19.37 -4.18
N VAL A 341 -21.09 19.17 -4.41
CA VAL A 341 -20.09 19.00 -3.33
C VAL A 341 -19.92 20.29 -2.53
N ALA A 342 -19.90 21.46 -3.19
CA ALA A 342 -19.78 22.74 -2.50
C ALA A 342 -20.95 22.99 -1.51
N ASP A 343 -22.16 22.53 -1.87
CA ASP A 343 -23.31 22.57 -0.96
C ASP A 343 -23.25 21.47 0.10
N ALA A 344 -22.84 20.25 -0.29
CA ALA A 344 -22.69 19.11 0.61
C ALA A 344 -21.65 19.34 1.71
N ALA A 345 -20.61 20.12 1.44
CA ALA A 345 -19.59 20.47 2.41
C ALA A 345 -20.13 21.10 3.70
N ARG A 346 -21.33 21.69 3.67
CA ARG A 346 -22.00 22.30 4.83
C ARG A 346 -22.85 21.30 5.63
N ASN A 347 -23.08 20.11 5.09
CA ASN A 347 -23.92 19.08 5.70
C ASN A 347 -23.20 17.72 5.63
N PRO A 348 -22.55 17.29 6.74
CA PRO A 348 -21.79 16.04 6.81
C PRO A 348 -22.55 14.80 6.33
N THR A 349 -23.84 14.70 6.67
CA THR A 349 -24.69 13.56 6.28
C THR A 349 -24.92 13.53 4.78
N PHE A 350 -25.15 14.71 4.17
CA PHE A 350 -25.31 14.81 2.74
C PHE A 350 -23.99 14.53 2.00
N LEU A 351 -22.85 15.03 2.51
CA LEU A 351 -21.53 14.75 1.94
C LEU A 351 -21.21 13.24 1.92
N SER A 352 -21.42 12.56 3.05
CA SER A 352 -21.23 11.10 3.17
C SER A 352 -22.06 10.32 2.15
N SER A 353 -23.37 10.62 2.08
CA SER A 353 -24.28 10.02 1.11
C SER A 353 -23.88 10.31 -0.34
N LEU A 354 -23.54 11.56 -0.64
CA LEU A 354 -23.10 12.00 -1.97
C LEU A 354 -21.84 11.25 -2.42
N MET A 355 -20.84 11.10 -1.53
CA MET A 355 -19.63 10.35 -1.86
C MET A 355 -19.93 8.88 -2.15
N GLY A 356 -20.79 8.25 -1.34
CA GLY A 356 -21.23 6.88 -1.58
C GLY A 356 -21.95 6.71 -2.92
N GLN A 357 -22.81 7.66 -3.29
CA GLN A 357 -23.51 7.70 -4.58
C GLN A 357 -22.55 7.95 -5.75
N LEU A 358 -21.60 8.87 -5.60
CA LEU A 358 -20.61 9.23 -6.61
C LEU A 358 -19.67 8.07 -6.92
N MET A 359 -19.19 7.35 -5.89
CA MET A 359 -18.41 6.12 -6.08
C MET A 359 -19.22 5.03 -6.80
N THR A 360 -20.56 4.99 -6.61
CA THR A 360 -21.43 4.03 -7.31
C THR A 360 -21.61 4.44 -8.77
N PHE A 361 -21.76 5.74 -9.02
CA PHE A 361 -21.80 6.27 -10.38
C PHE A 361 -20.50 5.97 -11.13
N ASP A 362 -19.35 6.24 -10.53
CA ASP A 362 -18.05 5.97 -11.12
C ASP A 362 -17.87 4.48 -11.46
N GLU A 363 -18.34 3.59 -10.58
CA GLU A 363 -18.26 2.15 -10.81
C GLU A 363 -19.18 1.68 -11.94
N ASN A 364 -20.38 2.26 -12.05
CA ASN A 364 -21.26 1.97 -13.18
C ASN A 364 -20.64 2.41 -14.51
N ILE A 365 -20.00 3.59 -14.56
CA ILE A 365 -19.34 4.06 -15.78
C ILE A 365 -18.23 3.10 -16.22
N ARG A 366 -17.41 2.62 -15.27
CA ARG A 366 -16.33 1.68 -15.56
C ARG A 366 -16.83 0.31 -15.97
N SER A 367 -17.67 -0.31 -15.14
CA SER A 367 -18.06 -1.71 -15.30
C SER A 367 -19.07 -1.92 -16.43
N LYS A 368 -20.00 -0.99 -16.65
CA LYS A 368 -21.02 -1.14 -17.70
C LYS A 368 -20.49 -0.77 -19.08
N PHE A 369 -19.69 0.29 -19.18
CA PHE A 369 -19.24 0.82 -20.47
C PHE A 369 -17.76 0.55 -20.76
N ASN A 370 -17.06 -0.19 -19.89
CA ASN A 370 -15.62 -0.46 -19.98
C ASN A 370 -14.76 0.81 -20.08
N TYR A 371 -15.20 1.89 -19.41
CA TYR A 371 -14.54 3.19 -19.50
C TYR A 371 -13.27 3.27 -18.63
N ASP A 372 -12.12 3.44 -19.27
CA ASP A 372 -10.80 3.51 -18.62
C ASP A 372 -10.20 4.94 -18.56
N GLY A 373 -10.89 5.95 -19.12
CA GLY A 373 -10.42 7.33 -19.12
C GLY A 373 -9.17 7.57 -19.98
N GLY A 374 -8.77 6.59 -20.78
CA GLY A 374 -7.65 6.63 -21.70
C GLY A 374 -6.36 5.98 -21.18
N ASP A 375 -6.38 5.41 -19.97
CA ASP A 375 -5.26 4.71 -19.34
C ASP A 375 -5.65 3.26 -19.04
N ALA A 376 -5.17 2.32 -19.87
CA ALA A 376 -5.48 0.90 -19.72
C ALA A 376 -4.83 0.25 -18.49
N GLU A 377 -3.74 0.81 -17.96
CA GLU A 377 -3.02 0.25 -16.81
C GLU A 377 -3.65 0.68 -15.49
N LYS A 378 -3.96 1.97 -15.35
CA LYS A 378 -4.51 2.53 -14.10
C LYS A 378 -6.03 2.64 -14.11
N GLY A 379 -6.64 2.65 -15.29
CA GLY A 379 -8.06 2.89 -15.49
C GLY A 379 -8.51 4.28 -15.07
N TRP A 380 -9.81 4.55 -15.22
CA TRP A 380 -10.35 5.87 -14.91
C TRP A 380 -10.49 6.06 -13.39
N PRO A 381 -9.83 7.06 -12.78
CA PRO A 381 -9.88 7.27 -11.33
C PRO A 381 -11.28 7.60 -10.81
N GLY A 382 -12.18 8.09 -11.67
CA GLY A 382 -13.54 8.47 -11.30
C GLY A 382 -13.65 9.90 -10.78
N LEU A 383 -14.85 10.45 -10.83
CA LEU A 383 -15.15 11.79 -10.30
C LEU A 383 -15.00 11.85 -8.77
N ALA A 384 -15.23 10.72 -8.07
CA ALA A 384 -15.00 10.64 -6.63
C ALA A 384 -13.54 10.92 -6.28
N SER A 385 -12.59 10.39 -7.06
CA SER A 385 -11.16 10.65 -6.82
C SER A 385 -10.82 12.14 -6.98
N GLU A 386 -11.36 12.80 -8.02
CA GLU A 386 -11.18 14.24 -8.24
C GLU A 386 -11.73 15.07 -7.07
N VAL A 387 -12.92 14.71 -6.57
CA VAL A 387 -13.53 15.38 -5.41
C VAL A 387 -12.69 15.18 -4.14
N LEU A 388 -12.16 13.98 -3.93
CA LEU A 388 -11.36 13.66 -2.75
C LEU A 388 -9.98 14.35 -2.75
N GLU A 389 -9.49 14.89 -3.86
CA GLU A 389 -8.26 15.71 -3.85
C GLU A 389 -8.42 16.96 -2.98
N GLU A 390 -9.62 17.57 -2.98
CA GLU A 390 -9.92 18.80 -2.24
C GLU A 390 -10.75 18.54 -0.97
N TRP A 391 -11.69 17.59 -1.00
CA TRP A 391 -12.73 17.42 0.03
C TRP A 391 -12.57 16.17 0.88
N PHE A 392 -11.42 15.49 0.82
CA PHE A 392 -11.20 14.28 1.63
C PHE A 392 -11.27 14.57 3.13
N GLU A 393 -10.65 15.62 3.63
CA GLU A 393 -10.57 15.84 5.08
C GLU A 393 -11.94 16.13 5.72
N PRO A 394 -12.81 17.01 5.17
CA PRO A 394 -14.18 17.18 5.67
C PRO A 394 -14.99 15.88 5.63
N TRP A 395 -14.88 15.09 4.55
CA TRP A 395 -15.56 13.81 4.45
C TRP A 395 -15.05 12.81 5.49
N PHE A 396 -13.73 12.68 5.63
CA PHE A 396 -13.08 11.81 6.60
C PHE A 396 -13.51 12.13 8.04
N GLN A 397 -13.56 13.41 8.42
CA GLN A 397 -14.03 13.80 9.76
C GLN A 397 -15.50 13.47 10.00
N ALA A 398 -16.35 13.66 8.98
CA ALA A 398 -17.76 13.27 9.04
C ALA A 398 -17.90 11.75 9.27
N GLU A 399 -17.20 10.93 8.48
CA GLU A 399 -17.24 9.48 8.62
C GLU A 399 -16.71 9.01 9.97
N LYS A 400 -15.62 9.62 10.45
CA LYS A 400 -15.08 9.34 11.79
C LYS A 400 -16.12 9.61 12.87
N GLN A 401 -16.80 10.75 12.79
CA GLN A 401 -17.84 11.10 13.75
C GLN A 401 -19.00 10.09 13.70
N PHE A 402 -19.49 9.74 12.51
CA PHE A 402 -20.58 8.77 12.36
C PHE A 402 -20.20 7.37 12.87
N ALA A 403 -18.98 6.92 12.59
CA ALA A 403 -18.47 5.65 13.08
C ALA A 403 -18.43 5.63 14.62
N MET A 404 -17.93 6.69 15.25
CA MET A 404 -17.85 6.81 16.71
C MET A 404 -19.22 6.96 17.37
N GLU A 405 -20.14 7.71 16.78
CA GLU A 405 -21.53 7.81 17.25
C GLU A 405 -22.23 6.45 17.18
N ARG A 406 -22.05 5.71 16.08
CA ARG A 406 -22.62 4.38 15.91
C ARG A 406 -22.00 3.38 16.87
N PHE A 407 -20.69 3.45 17.11
CA PHE A 407 -20.01 2.65 18.12
C PHE A 407 -20.61 2.89 19.52
N ARG A 408 -20.77 4.15 19.93
CA ARG A 408 -21.39 4.50 21.22
C ARG A 408 -22.83 4.01 21.31
N ALA A 409 -23.62 4.23 20.26
CA ALA A 409 -25.00 3.75 20.19
C ALA A 409 -25.09 2.22 20.34
N ILE A 410 -24.19 1.46 19.71
CA ILE A 410 -24.09 0.00 19.90
C ILE A 410 -23.83 -0.31 21.38
N MET A 411 -22.87 0.36 22.00
CA MET A 411 -22.49 0.07 23.38
C MET A 411 -23.52 0.52 24.43
N ASP A 412 -24.38 1.47 24.09
CA ASP A 412 -25.47 1.96 24.94
C ASP A 412 -26.72 1.06 24.88
N THR A 413 -26.78 0.11 23.92
CA THR A 413 -27.87 -0.87 23.90
C THR A 413 -27.84 -1.76 25.16
N PRO A 414 -29.00 -2.07 25.76
CA PRO A 414 -29.08 -2.76 27.04
C PRO A 414 -28.49 -4.17 26.98
N ASP A 415 -28.52 -4.80 25.81
CA ASP A 415 -28.02 -6.14 25.55
C ASP A 415 -26.55 -6.19 25.10
N ALA A 416 -25.91 -5.05 24.78
CA ALA A 416 -24.52 -4.99 24.31
C ALA A 416 -23.54 -5.72 25.24
N ARG A 417 -23.82 -5.71 26.54
CA ARG A 417 -22.98 -6.29 27.59
C ARG A 417 -23.33 -7.75 27.89
N HIS A 418 -24.38 -8.31 27.29
CA HIS A 418 -24.76 -9.71 27.50
C HIS A 418 -23.99 -10.63 26.56
N ILE A 419 -23.66 -11.82 27.06
CA ILE A 419 -23.05 -12.88 26.27
C ILE A 419 -24.09 -13.40 25.28
N ASP A 420 -23.73 -13.45 24.01
CA ASP A 420 -24.52 -14.10 22.98
C ASP A 420 -24.20 -15.60 22.99
N TYR A 421 -25.00 -16.37 23.74
CA TYR A 421 -24.84 -17.81 23.83
C TYR A 421 -25.14 -18.55 22.52
N ASP A 422 -25.81 -17.89 21.57
CA ASP A 422 -26.26 -18.46 20.30
C ASP A 422 -25.30 -18.16 19.13
N TYR A 423 -24.34 -17.25 19.31
CA TYR A 423 -23.39 -16.76 18.28
C TYR A 423 -22.66 -17.83 17.44
N ALA A 424 -22.48 -19.06 17.96
CA ALA A 424 -21.72 -20.11 17.28
C ALA A 424 -22.13 -21.51 17.74
N GLY A 425 -21.66 -22.55 17.03
CA GLY A 425 -21.88 -23.94 17.44
C GLY A 425 -21.29 -24.31 18.81
N PRO A 426 -21.63 -25.49 19.36
CA PRO A 426 -21.08 -25.97 20.62
C PRO A 426 -19.55 -26.01 20.63
N GLY A 427 -18.93 -25.69 21.77
CA GLY A 427 -17.47 -25.76 21.95
C GLY A 427 -16.69 -24.54 21.43
N LYS A 428 -17.37 -23.49 20.95
CA LYS A 428 -16.78 -22.19 20.59
C LYS A 428 -17.00 -21.17 21.71
N THR A 429 -16.05 -20.26 21.87
CA THR A 429 -16.15 -19.14 22.82
C THR A 429 -17.28 -18.20 22.40
N LYS A 430 -18.07 -17.71 23.37
CA LYS A 430 -19.22 -16.84 23.13
C LYS A 430 -18.86 -15.37 23.38
N PRO A 431 -18.93 -14.49 22.36
CA PRO A 431 -18.74 -13.06 22.55
C PRO A 431 -19.98 -12.39 23.16
N THR A 432 -19.89 -11.09 23.43
CA THR A 432 -21.08 -10.29 23.72
C THR A 432 -21.78 -9.81 22.45
N PHE A 433 -23.08 -9.50 22.52
CA PHE A 433 -23.79 -8.86 21.41
C PHE A 433 -23.12 -7.57 20.95
N GLY A 434 -22.54 -6.81 21.89
CA GLY A 434 -21.77 -5.61 21.59
C GLY A 434 -20.55 -5.91 20.71
N ALA A 435 -19.76 -6.93 21.06
CA ALA A 435 -18.58 -7.30 20.27
C ALA A 435 -18.94 -7.69 18.82
N VAL A 436 -20.04 -8.43 18.63
CA VAL A 436 -20.53 -8.82 17.30
C VAL A 436 -20.94 -7.60 16.49
N ARG A 437 -21.77 -6.71 17.07
CA ARG A 437 -22.23 -5.48 16.41
C ARG A 437 -21.07 -4.52 16.11
N VAL A 438 -20.05 -4.46 16.97
CA VAL A 438 -18.83 -3.68 16.71
C VAL A 438 -18.09 -4.27 15.51
N THR A 439 -17.91 -5.58 15.41
CA THR A 439 -17.30 -6.18 14.20
C THR A 439 -18.13 -5.96 12.94
N ASP A 440 -19.46 -5.93 13.03
CA ASP A 440 -20.34 -5.57 11.90
C ASP A 440 -20.19 -4.09 11.48
N LEU A 441 -20.06 -3.18 12.46
CA LEU A 441 -19.75 -1.77 12.21
C LEU A 441 -18.42 -1.64 11.48
N LEU A 442 -17.37 -2.33 11.96
CA LEU A 442 -16.06 -2.31 11.32
C LEU A 442 -16.13 -2.83 9.88
N ARG A 443 -16.92 -3.88 9.60
CA ARG A 443 -17.14 -4.37 8.23
C ARG A 443 -17.83 -3.33 7.34
N SER A 444 -18.80 -2.59 7.88
CA SER A 444 -19.44 -1.48 7.17
C SER A 444 -18.45 -0.35 6.85
N ILE A 445 -17.52 -0.06 7.76
CA ILE A 445 -16.46 0.94 7.55
C ILE A 445 -15.51 0.45 6.45
N THR A 446 -15.06 -0.81 6.50
CA THR A 446 -14.22 -1.43 5.47
C THR A 446 -14.85 -1.35 4.08
N ALA A 447 -16.13 -1.74 3.95
CA ALA A 447 -16.85 -1.68 2.68
C ALA A 447 -16.95 -0.27 2.08
N GLN A 448 -16.81 0.78 2.89
CA GLN A 448 -16.85 2.15 2.43
C GLN A 448 -15.50 2.60 1.86
N TYR A 449 -14.41 2.43 2.60
CA TYR A 449 -13.10 2.91 2.15
C TYR A 449 -12.38 1.97 1.18
N GLU A 450 -12.77 0.69 1.12
CA GLU A 450 -12.32 -0.24 0.07
C GLU A 450 -12.56 0.33 -1.33
N ARG A 451 -13.68 1.05 -1.50
CA ARG A 451 -14.11 1.69 -2.75
C ARG A 451 -13.27 2.92 -3.13
N ALA A 452 -12.54 3.51 -2.20
CA ALA A 452 -11.64 4.62 -2.51
C ALA A 452 -10.46 4.09 -3.34
N ARG A 453 -10.07 4.76 -4.42
CA ARG A 453 -8.96 4.25 -5.27
C ARG A 453 -7.57 4.55 -4.73
N THR A 454 -7.40 5.66 -4.02
CA THR A 454 -6.10 6.11 -3.55
C THR A 454 -5.69 5.40 -2.26
N PHE A 455 -4.51 4.79 -2.25
CA PHE A 455 -3.91 4.15 -1.07
C PHE A 455 -3.89 5.06 0.17
N LYS A 456 -3.49 6.33 -0.01
CA LYS A 456 -3.47 7.37 1.04
C LYS A 456 -4.82 7.47 1.77
N HIS A 457 -5.93 7.42 1.03
CA HIS A 457 -7.27 7.50 1.60
C HIS A 457 -7.62 6.22 2.35
N LYS A 458 -7.32 5.04 1.78
CA LYS A 458 -7.55 3.74 2.44
C LYS A 458 -6.84 3.64 3.79
N ILE A 459 -5.55 3.99 3.84
CA ILE A 459 -4.76 3.92 5.07
C ILE A 459 -5.22 4.95 6.11
N ARG A 460 -5.62 6.16 5.70
CA ARG A 460 -6.21 7.15 6.61
C ARG A 460 -7.50 6.64 7.26
N PHE A 461 -8.37 5.95 6.50
CA PHE A 461 -9.58 5.32 7.03
C PHE A 461 -9.29 4.14 7.96
N LEU A 462 -8.38 3.25 7.55
CA LEU A 462 -7.95 2.12 8.37
C LEU A 462 -7.47 2.61 9.74
N ILE A 463 -6.48 3.51 9.75
CA ILE A 463 -5.82 3.95 10.97
C ILE A 463 -6.72 4.91 11.75
N GLY A 464 -7.23 5.96 11.11
CA GLY A 464 -7.90 7.04 11.81
C GLY A 464 -9.39 6.83 12.10
N ILE A 465 -9.97 5.69 11.69
CA ILE A 465 -11.36 5.30 12.00
C ILE A 465 -11.43 3.85 12.48
N GLN A 466 -11.07 2.87 11.64
CA GLN A 466 -11.25 1.45 11.99
C GLN A 466 -10.42 1.03 13.21
N LEU A 467 -9.14 1.41 13.26
CA LEU A 467 -8.29 1.15 14.43
C LEU A 467 -8.71 1.99 15.64
N ASP A 468 -9.13 3.24 15.46
CA ASP A 468 -9.63 4.07 16.58
C ASP A 468 -10.87 3.43 17.25
N VAL A 469 -11.79 2.84 16.48
CA VAL A 469 -12.95 2.12 17.01
C VAL A 469 -12.52 0.86 17.77
N LEU A 470 -11.53 0.13 17.25
CA LEU A 470 -10.93 -1.01 17.95
C LEU A 470 -10.24 -0.57 19.24
N ASP A 471 -9.51 0.54 19.24
CA ASP A 471 -8.86 1.07 20.43
C ASP A 471 -9.89 1.49 21.50
N GLU A 472 -10.98 2.18 21.12
CA GLU A 472 -12.04 2.52 22.08
C GLU A 472 -12.73 1.26 22.65
N PHE A 473 -12.92 0.22 21.83
CA PHE A 473 -13.49 -1.05 22.30
C PHE A 473 -12.51 -1.80 23.22
N HIS A 474 -11.22 -1.81 22.88
CA HIS A 474 -10.16 -2.39 23.71
C HIS A 474 -10.08 -1.72 25.08
N ASP A 475 -10.09 -0.39 25.11
CA ASP A 475 -10.06 0.40 26.34
C ASP A 475 -11.24 0.10 27.25
N ARG A 476 -12.44 -0.13 26.68
CA ARG A 476 -13.61 -0.58 27.45
C ARG A 476 -13.41 -1.97 28.05
N LEU A 477 -12.84 -2.91 27.29
CA LEU A 477 -12.52 -4.25 27.80
C LEU A 477 -11.46 -4.18 28.92
N ARG A 478 -10.44 -3.33 28.76
CA ARG A 478 -9.43 -3.05 29.79
C ARG A 478 -10.09 -2.49 31.05
N GLY A 479 -10.89 -1.44 30.93
CA GLY A 479 -11.61 -0.83 32.06
C GLY A 479 -12.54 -1.80 32.77
N SER A 480 -13.17 -2.75 32.06
CA SER A 480 -13.98 -3.80 32.69
C SER A 480 -13.16 -4.76 33.55
N LEU A 481 -11.93 -5.09 33.15
CA LEU A 481 -11.03 -5.94 33.95
C LEU A 481 -10.47 -5.18 35.16
N GLU A 482 -10.11 -3.91 34.98
CA GLU A 482 -9.65 -3.04 36.07
C GLU A 482 -10.75 -2.85 37.13
N ALA A 483 -11.99 -2.61 36.70
CA ALA A 483 -13.14 -2.52 37.59
C ALA A 483 -13.36 -3.84 38.36
N TYR A 484 -13.27 -4.99 37.68
CA TYR A 484 -13.36 -6.29 38.34
C TYR A 484 -12.26 -6.47 39.41
N GLN A 485 -11.02 -6.09 39.11
CA GLN A 485 -9.90 -6.20 40.03
C GLN A 485 -10.05 -5.26 41.24
N ALA A 486 -10.55 -4.03 41.03
CA ALA A 486 -10.83 -3.08 42.09
C ALA A 486 -11.92 -3.61 43.05
N LEU A 487 -12.97 -4.26 42.52
CA LEU A 487 -14.06 -4.84 43.30
C LEU A 487 -13.66 -6.09 44.08
N THR A 488 -12.74 -6.90 43.55
CA THR A 488 -12.37 -8.20 44.16
C THR A 488 -11.16 -8.10 45.10
N SER A 489 -10.22 -7.17 44.86
CA SER A 489 -9.04 -7.00 45.72
C SER A 489 -9.37 -6.31 47.06
N THR A 490 -8.68 -6.71 48.14
CA THR A 490 -8.87 -6.10 49.48
C THR A 490 -8.46 -4.63 49.48
N VAL A 491 -7.32 -4.32 48.85
CA VAL A 491 -6.78 -2.96 48.73
C VAL A 491 -7.68 -2.10 47.84
N GLY A 492 -8.17 -2.64 46.71
CA GLY A 492 -9.09 -1.94 45.82
C GLY A 492 -10.42 -1.61 46.49
N ARG A 493 -10.99 -2.56 47.25
CA ARG A 493 -12.23 -2.35 48.02
C ARG A 493 -12.11 -1.21 49.04
N THR A 494 -10.96 -1.08 49.69
CA THR A 494 -10.71 -0.02 50.68
C THR A 494 -10.42 1.35 50.06
N LEU A 495 -9.80 1.39 48.87
CA LEU A 495 -9.39 2.64 48.22
C LEU A 495 -10.48 3.25 47.35
N HIS A 496 -11.27 2.44 46.64
CA HIS A 496 -12.24 2.93 45.66
C HIS A 496 -13.68 3.07 46.20
N GLY A 497 -13.98 2.47 47.35
CA GLY A 497 -15.33 2.45 47.93
C GLY A 497 -16.28 1.60 47.09
N VAL A 498 -16.72 0.45 47.61
CA VAL A 498 -17.57 -0.49 46.86
C VAL A 498 -18.97 -0.54 47.44
N THR A 499 -19.99 -0.45 46.58
CA THR A 499 -21.39 -0.53 47.02
C THR A 499 -21.82 -1.98 47.26
N LYS A 500 -22.89 -2.16 48.06
CA LYS A 500 -23.42 -3.51 48.35
C LYS A 500 -24.00 -4.16 47.10
N GLU A 501 -24.59 -3.37 46.19
CA GLU A 501 -25.16 -3.84 44.93
C GLU A 501 -24.06 -4.36 43.99
N GLN A 502 -22.90 -3.71 43.94
CA GLN A 502 -21.75 -4.14 43.13
C GLN A 502 -21.17 -5.47 43.63
N LEU A 503 -21.10 -5.68 44.94
CA LEU A 503 -20.67 -6.95 45.51
C LEU A 503 -21.69 -8.06 45.23
N ALA A 504 -22.98 -7.77 45.39
CA ALA A 504 -24.05 -8.72 45.11
C ALA A 504 -24.04 -9.19 43.63
N ALA A 505 -23.74 -8.29 42.70
CA ALA A 505 -23.61 -8.62 41.28
C ALA A 505 -22.46 -9.59 40.95
N LEU A 506 -21.45 -9.67 41.82
CA LEU A 506 -20.31 -10.60 41.66
C LEU A 506 -20.54 -11.95 42.35
N GLU A 507 -21.60 -12.10 43.13
CA GLU A 507 -21.92 -13.35 43.81
C GLU A 507 -22.32 -14.46 42.81
N GLY A 508 -22.17 -15.70 43.26
CA GLY A 508 -22.48 -16.87 42.42
C GLY A 508 -21.60 -16.95 41.17
N THR A 509 -22.22 -16.89 39.99
CA THR A 509 -21.55 -16.90 38.69
C THR A 509 -21.30 -15.52 38.11
N GLY A 510 -21.77 -14.43 38.74
CA GLY A 510 -21.70 -13.07 38.18
C GLY A 510 -20.27 -12.58 37.95
N GLY A 511 -19.33 -12.93 38.85
CA GLY A 511 -17.91 -12.68 38.64
C GLY A 511 -17.32 -13.45 37.45
N LEU A 512 -17.70 -14.71 37.27
CA LEU A 512 -17.27 -15.52 36.13
C LEU A 512 -17.86 -14.98 34.82
N GLU A 513 -19.11 -14.57 34.83
CA GLU A 513 -19.80 -13.98 33.68
C GLU A 513 -19.14 -12.67 33.24
N SER A 514 -18.81 -11.80 34.19
CA SER A 514 -18.11 -10.53 33.93
C SER A 514 -16.77 -10.75 33.21
N LEU A 515 -16.02 -11.77 33.64
CA LEU A 515 -14.75 -12.13 33.01
C LEU A 515 -14.94 -12.83 31.66
N CYS A 516 -15.97 -13.68 31.52
CA CYS A 516 -16.29 -14.34 30.25
C CYS A 516 -16.72 -13.34 29.17
N LYS A 517 -17.42 -12.24 29.53
CA LYS A 517 -17.75 -11.15 28.60
C LYS A 517 -16.48 -10.56 27.96
N VAL A 518 -15.47 -10.28 28.77
CA VAL A 518 -14.19 -9.74 28.27
C VAL A 518 -13.42 -10.80 27.49
N PHE A 519 -13.28 -12.01 28.02
CA PHE A 519 -12.57 -13.10 27.37
C PHE A 519 -13.15 -13.40 25.98
N GLY A 520 -14.48 -13.57 25.90
CA GLY A 520 -15.17 -13.91 24.67
C GLY A 520 -15.16 -12.80 23.65
N SER A 521 -15.34 -11.54 24.07
CA SER A 521 -15.26 -10.38 23.17
C SER A 521 -13.85 -10.23 22.59
N ALA A 522 -12.80 -10.38 23.41
CA ALA A 522 -11.43 -10.28 22.94
C ALA A 522 -11.05 -11.46 22.03
N ASP A 523 -11.48 -12.68 22.34
CA ASP A 523 -11.26 -13.86 21.49
C ASP A 523 -11.93 -13.70 20.13
N HIS A 524 -13.15 -13.16 20.10
CA HIS A 524 -13.90 -12.87 18.87
C HIS A 524 -13.19 -11.86 17.98
N VAL A 525 -12.76 -10.72 18.54
CA VAL A 525 -12.00 -9.70 17.78
C VAL A 525 -10.69 -10.27 17.25
N VAL A 526 -9.94 -11.03 18.06
CA VAL A 526 -8.67 -11.65 17.61
C VAL A 526 -8.90 -12.59 16.43
N ASN A 527 -9.91 -13.46 16.50
CA ASN A 527 -10.19 -14.39 15.40
C ASN A 527 -10.67 -13.63 14.15
N THR A 528 -11.54 -12.64 14.32
CA THR A 528 -12.04 -11.80 13.20
C THR A 528 -10.91 -11.07 12.50
N LEU A 529 -9.98 -10.43 13.24
CA LEU A 529 -8.86 -9.69 12.66
C LEU A 529 -7.85 -10.63 11.98
N LYS A 530 -7.67 -11.86 12.50
CA LYS A 530 -6.86 -12.87 11.83
C LYS A 530 -7.48 -13.32 10.50
N ASP A 531 -8.79 -13.51 10.48
CA ASP A 531 -9.50 -13.87 9.25
C ASP A 531 -9.41 -12.73 8.24
N TRP A 532 -9.64 -11.48 8.67
CA TRP A 532 -9.50 -10.28 7.83
C TRP A 532 -8.10 -10.04 7.31
N GLY A 533 -7.07 -10.32 8.12
CA GLY A 533 -5.68 -10.25 7.67
C GLY A 533 -5.37 -11.12 6.45
N ASN A 534 -6.19 -12.16 6.20
CA ASN A 534 -6.07 -13.05 5.05
C ASN A 534 -7.04 -12.71 3.90
N GLU A 535 -7.88 -11.69 4.02
CA GLU A 535 -8.77 -11.25 2.94
C GLU A 535 -7.99 -10.47 1.87
N GLU A 536 -8.33 -10.67 0.59
CA GLU A 536 -7.62 -10.09 -0.57
C GLU A 536 -7.39 -8.59 -0.42
N PHE A 537 -8.41 -7.86 0.01
CA PHE A 537 -8.33 -6.42 0.22
C PHE A 537 -7.20 -6.01 1.18
N PHE A 538 -7.11 -6.66 2.34
CA PHE A 538 -6.13 -6.33 3.37
C PHE A 538 -4.73 -6.83 3.03
N VAL A 539 -4.62 -7.96 2.33
CA VAL A 539 -3.35 -8.46 1.80
C VAL A 539 -2.79 -7.50 0.75
N VAL A 540 -3.62 -7.04 -0.20
CA VAL A 540 -3.20 -6.05 -1.20
C VAL A 540 -2.84 -4.72 -0.53
N LEU A 541 -3.60 -4.29 0.49
CA LEU A 541 -3.30 -3.07 1.24
C LEU A 541 -1.98 -3.17 2.02
N TRP A 542 -1.68 -4.35 2.57
CA TRP A 542 -0.43 -4.67 3.25
C TRP A 542 0.77 -4.65 2.28
N ASP A 543 0.68 -5.33 1.13
CA ASP A 543 1.73 -5.30 0.12
C ASP A 543 2.01 -3.88 -0.38
N GLN A 544 0.93 -3.12 -0.62
CA GLN A 544 1.02 -1.71 -0.98
C GLN A 544 1.65 -0.83 0.10
N LEU A 545 1.47 -1.17 1.38
CA LEU A 545 2.11 -0.49 2.50
C LEU A 545 3.60 -0.85 2.56
N GLN A 546 3.93 -2.13 2.43
CA GLN A 546 5.30 -2.65 2.45
C GLN A 546 6.14 -2.12 1.29
N ALA A 547 5.59 -2.12 0.07
CA ALA A 547 6.26 -1.60 -1.13
C ALA A 547 6.58 -0.10 -1.05
N ARG A 548 5.82 0.66 -0.25
CA ARG A 548 6.07 2.09 -0.01
C ARG A 548 7.08 2.30 1.12
N ALA A 549 6.96 1.50 2.18
CA ALA A 549 7.86 1.51 3.33
C ALA A 549 9.32 1.20 2.93
N THR A 550 9.50 0.30 1.97
CA THR A 550 10.82 -0.13 1.48
C THR A 550 11.44 0.83 0.45
N LYS A 551 10.62 1.61 -0.26
CA LYS A 551 11.09 2.55 -1.29
C LYS A 551 11.56 3.89 -0.72
N ASP A 552 10.94 4.36 0.36
CA ASP A 552 11.22 5.66 0.98
C ASP A 552 12.12 5.49 2.22
N GLY A 553 13.40 5.12 2.02
CA GLY A 553 14.41 4.94 3.09
C GLY A 553 14.78 6.20 3.91
N GLU A 554 13.95 7.24 3.90
CA GLU A 554 14.02 8.45 4.72
C GLU A 554 12.65 8.66 5.39
N PRO A 555 12.53 9.43 6.50
CA PRO A 555 11.26 9.63 7.23
C PRO A 555 10.24 10.50 6.47
N SER A 556 9.94 10.12 5.23
CA SER A 556 9.00 10.78 4.33
C SER A 556 7.62 10.14 4.49
N ARG A 557 6.73 10.90 5.12
CA ARG A 557 5.26 10.85 5.06
C ARG A 557 4.69 9.73 4.15
N MET A 558 4.41 8.57 4.75
CA MET A 558 3.85 7.37 4.09
C MET A 558 2.45 7.59 3.51
N SER A 559 1.68 8.51 4.11
CA SER A 559 0.32 8.85 3.70
C SER A 559 -0.06 10.26 4.17
N GLY A 560 0.29 11.28 3.38
CA GLY A 560 -0.06 12.67 3.69
C GLY A 560 0.73 13.24 4.86
N ASP A 561 0.11 13.32 6.04
CA ASP A 561 0.72 13.85 7.27
C ASP A 561 1.20 12.76 8.26
N MET A 562 0.80 11.48 8.07
CA MET A 562 1.20 10.41 9.01
C MET A 562 2.65 9.99 8.80
N THR A 563 3.38 9.88 9.90
CA THR A 563 4.76 9.42 9.91
C THR A 563 4.83 7.90 9.74
N TYR A 564 5.98 7.41 9.28
CA TYR A 564 6.23 5.98 9.19
C TYR A 564 6.08 5.27 10.55
N GLU A 565 6.55 5.90 11.62
CA GLU A 565 6.46 5.39 12.99
C GLU A 565 5.00 5.26 13.45
N GLU A 566 4.17 6.27 13.21
CA GLU A 566 2.73 6.21 13.52
C GLU A 566 2.01 5.07 12.79
N VAL A 567 2.38 4.81 11.53
CA VAL A 567 1.78 3.72 10.76
C VAL A 567 2.25 2.37 11.28
N LYS A 568 3.55 2.23 11.57
CA LYS A 568 4.15 1.02 12.12
C LYS A 568 3.57 0.65 13.48
N ASP A 569 3.49 1.61 14.40
CA ASP A 569 3.02 1.40 15.77
C ASP A 569 1.55 1.00 15.85
N ARG A 570 0.75 1.37 14.85
CA ARG A 570 -0.68 1.07 14.81
C ARG A 570 -1.03 -0.17 13.99
N THR A 571 -0.17 -0.61 13.09
CA THR A 571 -0.44 -1.75 12.19
C THR A 571 0.39 -2.98 12.56
N SER A 572 1.65 -3.00 12.15
CA SER A 572 2.60 -4.07 12.47
C SER A 572 4.02 -3.55 12.53
N THR A 573 4.78 -4.05 13.50
CA THR A 573 6.22 -3.80 13.62
C THR A 573 7.04 -4.38 12.45
N ALA A 574 6.45 -5.26 11.65
CA ALA A 574 7.05 -5.83 10.43
C ALA A 574 6.97 -4.89 9.21
N VAL A 575 6.24 -3.78 9.28
CA VAL A 575 6.21 -2.77 8.20
C VAL A 575 7.65 -2.34 7.90
N GLY A 576 8.04 -2.39 6.62
CA GLY A 576 9.36 -2.02 6.12
C GLY A 576 10.48 -2.99 6.49
N SER A 577 10.17 -4.15 7.09
CA SER A 577 11.14 -5.21 7.34
C SER A 577 11.22 -6.19 6.15
N ASP A 578 12.38 -6.81 5.94
CA ASP A 578 12.55 -7.86 4.92
C ASP A 578 11.94 -9.21 5.33
N THR A 579 11.30 -9.28 6.51
CA THR A 579 10.62 -10.48 6.99
C THR A 579 9.17 -10.49 6.51
N ASP A 580 8.85 -11.46 5.65
CA ASP A 580 7.54 -11.63 4.97
C ASP A 580 6.42 -12.18 5.89
N ASP A 581 6.64 -12.19 7.21
CA ASP A 581 5.77 -12.84 8.20
C ASP A 581 4.73 -11.89 8.84
N GLY A 582 4.74 -10.60 8.50
CA GLY A 582 3.87 -9.59 9.11
C GLY A 582 2.45 -9.55 8.53
N VAL A 583 1.47 -9.21 9.37
CA VAL A 583 0.08 -8.96 8.97
C VAL A 583 -0.37 -7.58 9.44
N LEU A 584 -1.22 -6.91 8.66
CA LEU A 584 -1.66 -5.52 8.89
C LEU A 584 -2.21 -5.21 10.29
N PHE A 585 -2.75 -6.20 11.00
CA PHE A 585 -3.41 -6.03 12.32
C PHE A 585 -2.61 -6.59 13.50
N ASP A 586 -1.32 -6.89 13.35
CA ASP A 586 -0.53 -7.58 14.37
C ASP A 586 -0.56 -6.89 15.74
N GLU A 587 -0.37 -5.57 15.80
CA GLU A 587 -0.32 -4.83 17.07
C GLU A 587 -1.69 -4.87 17.78
N THR A 588 -2.78 -4.69 17.02
CA THR A 588 -4.14 -4.81 17.56
C THR A 588 -4.43 -6.24 18.02
N ILE A 589 -4.05 -7.25 17.24
CA ILE A 589 -4.21 -8.67 17.60
C ILE A 589 -3.43 -8.99 18.88
N ALA A 590 -2.22 -8.47 19.04
CA ALA A 590 -1.39 -8.63 20.22
C ALA A 590 -2.06 -7.98 21.45
N ALA A 591 -2.55 -6.75 21.31
CA ALA A 591 -3.21 -6.01 22.37
C ALA A 591 -4.47 -6.74 22.88
N TYR A 592 -5.34 -7.22 22.00
CA TYR A 592 -6.53 -7.99 22.38
C TYR A 592 -6.18 -9.40 22.90
N SER A 593 -5.15 -10.05 22.34
CA SER A 593 -4.67 -11.35 22.83
C SER A 593 -4.17 -11.25 24.27
N LEU A 594 -3.51 -10.15 24.63
CA LEU A 594 -3.11 -9.87 26.01
C LEU A 594 -4.33 -9.71 26.92
N ARG A 595 -5.36 -8.95 26.50
CA ARG A 595 -6.61 -8.82 27.28
C ARG A 595 -7.30 -10.16 27.50
N ARG A 596 -7.38 -10.99 26.45
CA ARG A 596 -7.90 -12.37 26.52
C ARG A 596 -7.12 -13.20 27.54
N LYS A 597 -5.78 -13.12 27.52
CA LYS A 597 -4.92 -13.84 28.47
C LYS A 597 -5.16 -13.38 29.92
N THR A 598 -5.17 -12.07 30.18
CA THR A 598 -5.44 -11.52 31.51
C THR A 598 -6.82 -11.94 32.04
N ALA A 599 -7.86 -11.88 31.20
CA ALA A 599 -9.21 -12.33 31.58
C ALA A 599 -9.23 -13.83 31.95
N GLN A 600 -8.46 -14.66 31.23
CA GLN A 600 -8.33 -16.08 31.54
C GLN A 600 -7.64 -16.33 32.89
N GLU A 601 -6.57 -15.60 33.18
CA GLU A 601 -5.88 -15.67 34.48
C GLU A 601 -6.80 -15.27 35.64
N PHE A 602 -7.60 -14.22 35.45
CA PHE A 602 -8.61 -13.81 36.43
C PHE A 602 -9.70 -14.86 36.61
N LEU A 603 -10.12 -15.57 35.54
CA LEU A 603 -11.07 -16.68 35.65
C LEU A 603 -10.51 -17.81 36.52
N VAL A 604 -9.25 -18.19 36.33
CA VAL A 604 -8.58 -19.21 37.15
C VAL A 604 -8.57 -18.80 38.62
N ASN A 605 -8.22 -17.53 38.91
CA ASN A 605 -8.19 -17.02 40.28
C ASN A 605 -9.59 -16.95 40.91
N ALA A 606 -10.59 -16.51 40.16
CA ALA A 606 -11.97 -16.47 40.62
C ALA A 606 -12.52 -17.87 40.96
N LEU A 607 -12.19 -18.87 40.14
CA LEU A 607 -12.53 -20.27 40.43
C LEU A 607 -11.83 -20.77 41.68
N ALA A 608 -10.52 -20.52 41.82
CA ALA A 608 -9.76 -20.92 42.99
C ALA A 608 -10.31 -20.31 44.28
N ASP A 609 -10.63 -19.01 44.28
CA ASP A 609 -11.24 -18.32 45.42
C ASP A 609 -12.64 -18.86 45.72
N SER A 610 -13.43 -19.14 44.68
CA SER A 610 -14.76 -19.75 44.83
C SER A 610 -14.66 -21.13 45.48
N HIS A 611 -13.71 -21.96 45.06
CA HIS A 611 -13.50 -23.29 45.61
C HIS A 611 -12.96 -23.20 47.03
N TYR A 612 -11.94 -22.38 47.29
CA TYR A 612 -11.39 -22.16 48.63
C TYR A 612 -12.48 -21.80 49.66
N LYS A 613 -13.37 -20.86 49.32
CA LYS A 613 -14.49 -20.46 50.18
C LYS A 613 -15.47 -21.60 50.41
N ALA A 614 -15.82 -22.35 49.36
CA ALA A 614 -16.75 -23.47 49.45
C ALA A 614 -16.21 -24.60 50.34
N PHE A 615 -14.94 -24.97 50.14
CA PHE A 615 -14.29 -26.08 50.86
C PHE A 615 -13.87 -25.71 52.29
N ARG A 616 -14.04 -24.46 52.74
CA ARG A 616 -13.61 -24.03 54.08
C ARG A 616 -14.32 -24.81 55.20
N ALA A 617 -15.62 -25.05 55.08
CA ALA A 617 -16.37 -25.82 56.07
C ALA A 617 -15.91 -27.28 56.08
N TYR A 618 -15.74 -27.87 54.89
CA TYR A 618 -15.18 -29.20 54.72
C TYR A 618 -13.81 -29.34 55.38
N ALA A 619 -12.86 -28.44 55.09
CA ALA A 619 -11.50 -28.55 55.63
C ALA A 619 -11.39 -28.36 57.16
N THR A 620 -12.36 -27.70 57.80
CA THR A 620 -12.27 -27.31 59.22
C THR A 620 -13.22 -28.05 60.15
N ARG A 621 -14.36 -28.57 59.66
CA ARG A 621 -15.42 -29.16 60.50
C ARG A 621 -15.46 -30.68 60.45
N THR A 622 -14.94 -31.31 59.39
CA THR A 622 -14.96 -32.76 59.22
C THR A 622 -14.03 -33.44 60.22
N GLN A 623 -14.49 -34.54 60.82
CA GLN A 623 -13.72 -35.32 61.78
C GLN A 623 -13.10 -36.54 61.10
N TRP A 624 -11.77 -36.62 61.11
CA TRP A 624 -10.99 -37.66 60.44
C TRP A 624 -10.52 -38.80 61.36
N THR A 625 -10.81 -38.70 62.67
CA THR A 625 -10.34 -39.66 63.68
C THR A 625 -11.46 -40.51 64.28
N THR A 626 -12.61 -40.60 63.61
CA THR A 626 -13.72 -41.47 64.04
C THR A 626 -13.33 -42.94 63.86
N ILE A 627 -13.66 -43.78 64.84
CA ILE A 627 -13.38 -45.22 64.82
C ILE A 627 -14.69 -45.95 64.48
N SER A 628 -14.60 -46.97 63.62
CA SER A 628 -15.72 -47.87 63.31
C SER A 628 -15.80 -48.98 64.35
N ASP A 629 -16.99 -49.20 64.94
CA ASP A 629 -17.23 -50.29 65.91
C ASP A 629 -17.29 -51.70 65.28
N GLY A 630 -17.26 -51.79 63.93
CA GLY A 630 -17.23 -53.05 63.21
C GLY A 630 -15.80 -53.45 62.83
N GLY A 631 -15.31 -54.60 63.32
CA GLY A 631 -14.03 -55.21 62.92
C GLY A 631 -14.00 -55.80 61.50
N SER A 632 -14.90 -55.37 60.62
CA SER A 632 -15.02 -55.79 59.22
C SER A 632 -14.39 -54.77 58.29
N GLU A 633 -13.89 -55.23 57.13
CA GLU A 633 -13.24 -54.37 56.13
C GLU A 633 -14.11 -53.18 55.72
N ILE A 634 -13.50 -51.99 55.64
CA ILE A 634 -14.18 -50.75 55.26
C ILE A 634 -14.01 -50.56 53.75
N ASP A 635 -15.07 -50.78 52.98
CA ASP A 635 -15.13 -50.41 51.56
C ASP A 635 -15.47 -48.92 51.44
N ALA A 636 -14.49 -48.12 51.02
CA ALA A 636 -14.65 -46.68 50.84
C ALA A 636 -15.83 -46.33 49.92
N PHE A 637 -16.11 -47.13 48.87
CA PHE A 637 -17.17 -46.80 47.90
C PHE A 637 -18.59 -47.04 48.41
N GLN A 638 -18.74 -47.83 49.49
CA GLN A 638 -20.02 -48.05 50.16
C GLN A 638 -20.37 -46.95 51.18
N LEU A 639 -19.40 -46.10 51.51
CA LEU A 639 -19.61 -44.95 52.40
C LEU A 639 -20.45 -43.87 51.70
N ALA A 640 -21.28 -43.19 52.50
CA ALA A 640 -21.93 -41.96 52.05
C ALA A 640 -20.90 -40.83 51.92
N VAL A 641 -21.14 -39.89 51.02
CA VAL A 641 -20.32 -38.68 50.91
C VAL A 641 -20.55 -37.81 52.14
N THR A 642 -19.48 -37.21 52.66
CA THR A 642 -19.53 -36.34 53.83
C THR A 642 -20.47 -35.14 53.58
N PRO A 643 -21.43 -34.82 54.47
CA PRO A 643 -22.40 -33.74 54.27
C PRO A 643 -21.77 -32.36 54.02
N GLU A 644 -20.62 -32.08 54.64
CA GLU A 644 -19.87 -30.84 54.44
C GLU A 644 -19.33 -30.67 53.00
N LEU A 645 -19.36 -31.72 52.18
CA LEU A 645 -18.93 -31.71 50.77
C LEU A 645 -20.07 -31.43 49.78
N ASP A 646 -21.33 -31.47 50.21
CA ASP A 646 -22.50 -31.24 49.33
C ASP A 646 -22.46 -29.85 48.67
N GLU A 647 -22.19 -28.80 49.46
CA GLU A 647 -22.10 -27.43 48.95
C GLU A 647 -20.89 -27.21 48.02
N PRO A 648 -19.67 -27.66 48.35
CA PRO A 648 -18.55 -27.69 47.40
C PRO A 648 -18.86 -28.36 46.06
N LEU A 649 -19.46 -29.56 46.07
CA LEU A 649 -19.80 -30.29 44.84
C LEU A 649 -20.85 -29.54 44.01
N ARG A 650 -21.84 -28.94 44.67
CA ARG A 650 -22.85 -28.09 44.01
C ARG A 650 -22.22 -26.86 43.36
N ILE A 651 -21.29 -26.20 44.04
CA ILE A 651 -20.56 -25.03 43.50
C ILE A 651 -19.67 -25.42 42.32
N LEU A 652 -18.89 -26.51 42.44
CA LEU A 652 -18.06 -27.03 41.34
C LEU A 652 -18.91 -27.30 40.10
N LYS A 653 -20.01 -28.04 40.27
CA LYS A 653 -20.93 -28.38 39.17
C LYS A 653 -21.49 -27.12 38.51
N ARG A 654 -21.99 -26.17 39.30
CA ARG A 654 -22.52 -24.90 38.79
C ARG A 654 -21.47 -24.14 37.96
N ASN A 655 -20.24 -24.04 38.46
CA ASN A 655 -19.16 -23.33 37.78
C ASN A 655 -18.72 -24.08 36.50
N LEU A 656 -18.67 -25.42 36.52
CA LEU A 656 -18.39 -26.26 35.35
C LEU A 656 -19.45 -26.07 34.26
N ASP A 657 -20.74 -26.15 34.64
CA ASP A 657 -21.89 -25.94 33.75
C ASP A 657 -21.88 -24.55 33.12
N PHE A 658 -21.59 -23.52 33.91
CA PHE A 658 -21.54 -22.13 33.43
C PHE A 658 -20.43 -21.93 32.40
N LEU A 659 -19.19 -22.31 32.73
CA LEU A 659 -18.06 -22.09 31.84
C LEU A 659 -18.13 -22.94 30.57
N LEU A 660 -18.73 -24.13 30.63
CA LEU A 660 -18.94 -24.99 29.46
C LEU A 660 -19.83 -24.30 28.41
N LYS A 661 -20.79 -23.47 28.85
CA LYS A 661 -21.69 -22.73 27.95
C LYS A 661 -21.04 -21.48 27.36
N ALA A 662 -20.15 -20.82 28.11
CA ALA A 662 -19.60 -19.51 27.73
C ALA A 662 -18.25 -19.60 26.98
N VAL A 663 -17.43 -20.62 27.27
CA VAL A 663 -16.03 -20.68 26.84
C VAL A 663 -15.80 -21.86 25.90
N GLY A 664 -14.96 -21.67 24.87
CA GLY A 664 -14.61 -22.75 23.95
C GLY A 664 -13.86 -23.91 24.60
N THR A 665 -13.85 -25.07 23.96
CA THR A 665 -13.35 -26.33 24.55
C THR A 665 -11.88 -26.27 24.99
N ALA A 666 -11.00 -25.64 24.20
CA ALA A 666 -9.58 -25.55 24.52
C ALA A 666 -9.28 -24.58 25.69
N PRO A 667 -9.79 -23.33 25.70
CA PRO A 667 -9.68 -22.47 26.87
C PRO A 667 -10.38 -23.02 28.11
N TYR A 668 -11.55 -23.66 27.98
CA TYR A 668 -12.26 -24.32 29.08
C TYR A 668 -11.37 -25.34 29.80
N ARG A 669 -10.79 -26.29 29.05
CA ARG A 669 -9.88 -27.31 29.62
C ARG A 669 -8.64 -26.70 30.26
N ARG A 670 -8.04 -25.68 29.65
CA ARG A 670 -6.85 -25.01 30.21
C ARG A 670 -7.18 -24.31 31.53
N THR A 671 -8.26 -23.53 31.57
CA THR A 671 -8.70 -22.80 32.76
C THR A 671 -9.02 -23.77 33.91
N TRP A 672 -9.76 -24.85 33.63
CA TRP A 672 -10.09 -25.83 34.65
C TRP A 672 -8.89 -26.65 35.11
N ARG A 673 -7.96 -27.02 34.23
CA ARG A 673 -6.72 -27.70 34.65
C ARG A 673 -5.98 -26.88 35.71
N SER A 674 -5.77 -25.59 35.47
CA SER A 674 -5.12 -24.70 36.43
C SER A 674 -5.96 -24.48 37.71
N ALA A 675 -7.28 -24.44 37.60
CA ALA A 675 -8.15 -24.30 38.77
C ALA A 675 -8.21 -25.58 39.63
N LEU A 676 -8.14 -26.76 39.00
CA LEU A 676 -8.12 -28.06 39.66
C LEU A 676 -6.77 -28.32 40.33
N ASP A 677 -5.66 -27.87 39.73
CA ASP A 677 -4.34 -27.90 40.36
C ASP A 677 -4.34 -27.10 41.68
N LYS A 678 -4.93 -25.90 41.69
CA LYS A 678 -5.13 -25.12 42.92
C LYS A 678 -6.05 -25.79 43.94
N LEU A 679 -7.06 -26.54 43.47
CA LEU A 679 -7.92 -27.35 44.35
C LEU A 679 -7.15 -28.54 44.94
N GLN A 680 -6.25 -29.14 44.15
CA GLN A 680 -5.34 -30.18 44.61
C GLN A 680 -4.52 -29.69 45.80
N ASP A 681 -3.87 -28.54 45.63
CA ASP A 681 -3.04 -27.91 46.66
C ASP A 681 -3.83 -27.59 47.92
N LEU A 682 -5.07 -27.12 47.77
CA LEU A 682 -5.96 -26.87 48.90
C LEU A 682 -6.25 -28.15 49.69
N LEU A 683 -6.70 -29.22 49.02
CA LEU A 683 -7.04 -30.47 49.70
C LEU A 683 -5.79 -31.12 50.30
N TRP A 684 -4.65 -31.03 49.60
CA TRP A 684 -3.36 -31.50 50.08
C TRP A 684 -2.94 -30.77 51.36
N GLY A 685 -2.89 -29.44 51.32
CA GLY A 685 -2.39 -28.62 52.41
C GLY A 685 -3.35 -28.52 53.59
N GLU A 686 -4.64 -28.26 53.34
CA GLU A 686 -5.61 -27.93 54.39
C GLU A 686 -6.26 -29.17 55.03
N VAL A 687 -6.32 -30.29 54.31
CA VAL A 687 -6.95 -31.54 54.80
C VAL A 687 -5.89 -32.61 55.04
N LEU A 688 -5.25 -33.10 53.99
CA LEU A 688 -4.35 -34.26 54.06
C LEU A 688 -3.16 -34.03 54.99
N MET A 689 -2.45 -32.90 54.87
CA MET A 689 -1.24 -32.64 55.65
C MET A 689 -1.52 -32.14 57.07
N ARG A 690 -2.65 -31.48 57.30
CA ARG A 690 -3.01 -30.88 58.59
C ARG A 690 -3.69 -31.84 59.55
N GLN A 691 -4.45 -32.79 59.04
CA GLN A 691 -5.26 -33.69 59.85
C GLN A 691 -4.55 -35.03 60.08
N SER A 692 -5.04 -35.80 61.04
CA SER A 692 -4.65 -37.20 61.25
C SER A 692 -5.85 -38.11 60.99
N PHE A 693 -5.61 -39.29 60.44
CA PHE A 693 -6.65 -40.17 59.93
C PHE A 693 -6.61 -41.53 60.62
N THR A 694 -7.76 -42.03 61.06
CA THR A 694 -7.97 -43.46 61.32
C THR A 694 -8.18 -44.19 59.99
N ALA A 695 -8.18 -45.53 59.99
CA ALA A 695 -8.53 -46.33 58.81
C ALA A 695 -9.90 -45.94 58.24
N PHE A 696 -10.90 -45.69 59.11
CA PHE A 696 -12.22 -45.21 58.69
C PHE A 696 -12.16 -43.79 58.12
N GLY A 697 -11.44 -42.86 58.77
CA GLY A 697 -11.28 -41.50 58.26
C GLY A 697 -10.56 -41.44 56.92
N ALA A 698 -9.55 -42.28 56.70
CA ALA A 698 -8.86 -42.42 55.42
C ALA A 698 -9.80 -42.94 54.33
N ALA A 699 -10.63 -43.94 54.63
CA ALA A 699 -11.64 -44.46 53.71
C ALA A 699 -12.69 -43.39 53.38
N GLN A 700 -13.14 -42.60 54.36
CA GLN A 700 -14.06 -41.49 54.14
C GLN A 700 -13.45 -40.39 53.25
N PHE A 701 -12.18 -40.02 53.47
CA PHE A 701 -11.50 -39.03 52.63
C PHE A 701 -11.38 -39.51 51.18
N THR A 702 -11.12 -40.80 51.00
CA THR A 702 -11.10 -41.45 49.68
C THR A 702 -12.46 -41.40 49.00
N ARG A 703 -13.53 -41.68 49.73
CA ARG A 703 -14.90 -41.62 49.20
C ARG A 703 -15.25 -40.22 48.70
N ASP A 704 -14.90 -39.22 49.49
CA ASP A 704 -15.15 -37.81 49.24
C ASP A 704 -14.37 -37.30 48.02
N VAL A 705 -13.06 -37.55 47.97
CA VAL A 705 -12.22 -37.13 46.84
C VAL A 705 -12.63 -37.85 45.56
N ASN A 706 -13.00 -39.13 45.61
CA ASN A 706 -13.56 -39.83 44.45
C ASN A 706 -14.89 -39.24 43.96
N ALA A 707 -15.71 -38.64 44.85
CA ALA A 707 -16.90 -37.92 44.42
C ALA A 707 -16.54 -36.67 43.60
N ILE A 708 -15.46 -35.98 43.96
CA ILE A 708 -14.92 -34.85 43.20
C ILE A 708 -14.39 -35.34 41.85
N PHE A 709 -13.62 -36.44 41.83
CA PHE A 709 -13.09 -37.03 40.60
C PHE A 709 -14.21 -37.42 39.63
N ALA A 710 -15.23 -38.12 40.10
CA ALA A 710 -16.38 -38.51 39.28
C ALA A 710 -17.12 -37.30 38.69
N LEU A 711 -17.24 -36.21 39.45
CA LEU A 711 -17.82 -34.96 38.95
C LEU A 711 -16.94 -34.33 37.87
N VAL A 712 -15.63 -34.20 38.11
CA VAL A 712 -14.70 -33.59 37.14
C VAL A 712 -14.66 -34.39 35.84
N GLU A 713 -14.53 -35.71 35.93
CA GLU A 713 -14.36 -36.61 34.78
C GLU A 713 -15.60 -36.62 33.86
N ARG A 714 -16.79 -36.40 34.44
CA ARG A 714 -18.04 -36.24 33.68
C ARG A 714 -18.02 -35.02 32.74
N TYR A 715 -17.33 -33.95 33.12
CA TYR A 715 -17.28 -32.70 32.35
C TYR A 715 -15.99 -32.56 31.53
N ILE A 716 -14.88 -33.07 32.05
CA ILE A 716 -13.56 -32.95 31.47
C ILE A 716 -12.95 -34.35 31.41
N PRO A 717 -12.96 -34.98 30.23
CA PRO A 717 -12.27 -36.25 30.04
C PRO A 717 -10.78 -36.11 30.36
N ASN A 718 -10.24 -37.05 31.12
CA ASN A 718 -8.89 -37.04 31.71
C ASN A 718 -8.63 -35.80 32.59
N GLY A 719 -9.66 -35.23 33.21
CA GLY A 719 -9.55 -34.05 34.08
C GLY A 719 -8.85 -34.36 35.41
N VAL A 720 -9.02 -35.61 35.88
CA VAL A 720 -8.41 -36.13 37.12
C VAL A 720 -6.88 -36.13 37.06
N ALA A 721 -6.26 -36.07 35.88
CA ALA A 721 -4.80 -35.95 35.77
C ALA A 721 -4.23 -34.72 36.50
N SER A 722 -5.01 -33.64 36.63
CA SER A 722 -4.62 -32.43 37.40
C SER A 722 -4.65 -32.65 38.92
N LEU A 723 -5.16 -33.81 39.36
CA LEU A 723 -5.34 -34.22 40.75
C LEU A 723 -4.51 -35.49 41.06
N ALA A 724 -3.54 -35.84 40.21
CA ALA A 724 -2.79 -37.09 40.28
C ALA A 724 -2.01 -37.28 41.59
N SER A 725 -1.47 -36.21 42.18
CA SER A 725 -0.77 -36.28 43.47
C SER A 725 -1.72 -36.70 44.59
N LEU A 726 -2.98 -36.27 44.55
CA LEU A 726 -3.99 -36.74 45.51
C LEU A 726 -4.37 -38.20 45.25
N VAL A 727 -4.48 -38.62 43.98
CA VAL A 727 -4.75 -40.04 43.64
C VAL A 727 -3.71 -40.95 44.28
N ASP A 728 -2.43 -40.63 44.10
CA ASP A 728 -1.33 -41.41 44.67
C ASP A 728 -1.26 -41.30 46.19
N ALA A 729 -1.55 -40.13 46.76
CA ALA A 729 -1.60 -39.98 48.21
C ALA A 729 -2.70 -40.80 48.86
N LEU A 730 -3.85 -40.94 48.20
CA LEU A 730 -4.94 -41.79 48.69
C LEU A 730 -4.56 -43.27 48.70
N LYS A 731 -3.74 -43.75 47.74
CA LYS A 731 -3.21 -45.13 47.75
C LYS A 731 -2.40 -45.39 49.03
N LEU A 732 -1.50 -44.47 49.38
CA LEU A 732 -0.68 -44.58 50.60
C LEU A 732 -1.51 -44.41 51.88
N LEU A 733 -2.44 -43.45 51.88
CA LEU A 733 -3.27 -43.17 53.05
C LEU A 733 -4.21 -44.34 53.37
N ASN A 734 -4.65 -45.14 52.39
CA ASN A 734 -5.64 -46.22 52.59
C ASN A 734 -5.01 -47.61 52.69
N LEU A 735 -3.71 -47.70 52.94
CA LEU A 735 -3.07 -48.97 53.21
C LEU A 735 -3.76 -49.70 54.37
N PRO A 736 -4.04 -51.01 54.22
CA PRO A 736 -4.70 -51.78 55.26
C PRO A 736 -3.74 -52.01 56.44
N VAL A 737 -4.28 -52.03 57.66
CA VAL A 737 -3.46 -52.23 58.88
C VAL A 737 -2.82 -53.63 58.88
N GLU A 738 -3.60 -54.64 58.48
CA GLU A 738 -3.14 -56.00 58.24
C GLU A 738 -2.95 -56.24 56.74
N ALA A 739 -1.96 -57.07 56.36
CA ALA A 739 -1.70 -57.38 54.96
C ALA A 739 -2.88 -58.15 54.36
N ARG A 740 -3.35 -57.72 53.18
CA ARG A 740 -4.31 -58.49 52.38
C ARG A 740 -3.59 -59.59 51.61
N GLU A 741 -4.31 -60.62 51.16
CA GLU A 741 -3.76 -61.67 50.31
C GLU A 741 -3.10 -61.07 49.05
N GLY A 742 -1.77 -60.95 49.07
CA GLY A 742 -0.94 -60.41 47.97
C GLY A 742 -0.64 -58.90 47.99
N GLY A 743 -1.07 -58.13 49.00
CA GLY A 743 -0.85 -56.68 49.09
C GLY A 743 -0.04 -56.24 50.32
N PRO A 744 0.72 -55.13 50.26
CA PRO A 744 1.55 -54.70 51.39
C PRO A 744 0.70 -54.06 52.50
N SER A 745 1.05 -54.32 53.76
CA SER A 745 0.38 -53.66 54.90
C SER A 745 0.94 -52.26 55.17
N LEU A 746 0.15 -51.44 55.88
CA LEU A 746 0.57 -50.11 56.33
C LEU A 746 1.93 -50.15 57.04
N LYS A 747 2.13 -51.12 57.93
CA LYS A 747 3.39 -51.29 58.67
C LYS A 747 4.57 -51.62 57.75
N GLN A 748 4.38 -52.57 56.83
CA GLN A 748 5.42 -52.97 55.88
C GLN A 748 5.87 -51.80 54.98
N VAL A 749 4.92 -51.02 54.47
CA VAL A 749 5.24 -49.86 53.62
C VAL A 749 5.89 -48.75 54.44
N THR A 750 5.43 -48.49 55.66
CA THR A 750 6.04 -47.52 56.58
C THR A 750 7.50 -47.90 56.86
N ASP A 751 7.78 -49.13 57.30
CA ASP A 751 9.15 -49.54 57.64
C ASP A 751 10.12 -49.40 56.44
N ARG A 752 9.68 -49.80 55.25
CA ARG A 752 10.46 -49.66 54.00
C ARG A 752 10.66 -48.20 53.61
N ALA A 753 9.60 -47.39 53.67
CA ALA A 753 9.68 -45.98 53.32
C ALA A 753 10.60 -45.19 54.26
N PHE A 754 10.71 -45.56 55.54
CA PHE A 754 11.57 -44.89 56.53
C PHE A 754 13.01 -45.44 56.59
N THR A 755 13.34 -46.50 55.83
CA THR A 755 14.70 -47.07 55.79
C THR A 755 15.72 -46.11 55.17
N ASP A 756 15.55 -45.79 53.88
CA ASP A 756 16.33 -44.77 53.17
C ASP A 756 15.57 -44.28 51.93
N ASN A 757 16.15 -43.34 51.17
CA ASN A 757 15.48 -42.79 49.99
C ASN A 757 15.43 -43.74 48.78
N ALA A 758 16.33 -44.72 48.69
CA ALA A 758 16.34 -45.70 47.59
C ALA A 758 15.25 -46.75 47.81
N GLU A 759 15.14 -47.28 49.02
CA GLU A 759 14.08 -48.24 49.39
C GLU A 759 12.70 -47.57 49.37
N ALA A 760 12.61 -46.31 49.79
CA ALA A 760 11.38 -45.53 49.68
C ALA A 760 10.91 -45.33 48.23
N LYS A 761 11.82 -45.09 47.28
CA LYS A 761 11.44 -45.01 45.86
C LYS A 761 10.96 -46.35 45.33
N LYS A 762 11.68 -47.42 45.66
CA LYS A 762 11.34 -48.78 45.24
C LYS A 762 9.96 -49.20 45.71
N VAL A 763 9.60 -48.96 46.97
CA VAL A 763 8.26 -49.32 47.48
C VAL A 763 7.15 -48.45 46.85
N LEU A 764 7.44 -47.19 46.48
CA LEU A 764 6.48 -46.36 45.75
C LEU A 764 6.25 -46.84 44.32
N GLU A 765 7.33 -47.21 43.61
CA GLU A 765 7.25 -47.80 42.27
C GLU A 765 6.47 -49.12 42.28
N GLU A 766 6.71 -50.00 43.28
CA GLU A 766 5.96 -51.25 43.47
C GLU A 766 4.46 -51.02 43.71
N MET A 767 4.07 -49.83 44.20
CA MET A 767 2.69 -49.44 44.46
C MET A 767 2.08 -48.58 43.34
N GLU A 768 2.78 -48.43 42.22
CA GLU A 768 2.39 -47.56 41.10
C GLU A 768 2.12 -46.12 41.57
N VAL A 769 2.97 -45.60 42.46
CA VAL A 769 2.93 -44.22 42.96
C VAL A 769 4.06 -43.43 42.30
N ASP A 770 3.69 -42.65 41.29
CA ASP A 770 4.65 -41.99 40.39
C ASP A 770 4.84 -40.50 40.69
N THR A 771 3.84 -39.86 41.32
CA THR A 771 3.82 -38.40 41.49
C THR A 771 4.45 -37.92 42.80
N LEU A 772 4.71 -38.82 43.75
CA LEU A 772 5.10 -38.47 45.11
C LEU A 772 6.60 -38.61 45.36
N THR A 773 7.18 -37.64 46.06
CA THR A 773 8.54 -37.75 46.57
C THR A 773 8.60 -38.65 47.82
N PRO A 774 9.75 -39.28 48.12
CA PRO A 774 9.92 -40.05 49.36
C PRO A 774 9.58 -39.25 50.64
N ALA A 775 9.84 -37.94 50.64
CA ALA A 775 9.49 -37.07 51.77
C ALA A 775 7.97 -36.92 51.92
N ASN A 776 7.25 -36.67 50.82
CA ASN A 776 5.79 -36.56 50.83
C ASN A 776 5.14 -37.88 51.25
N ALA A 777 5.62 -39.01 50.71
CA ALA A 777 5.13 -40.34 51.08
C ALA A 777 5.26 -40.61 52.59
N ARG A 778 6.43 -40.34 53.18
CA ARG A 778 6.65 -40.46 54.63
C ARG A 778 5.69 -39.57 55.43
N HIS A 779 5.48 -38.33 55.00
CA HIS A 779 4.56 -37.42 55.67
C HIS A 779 3.12 -37.93 55.64
N ILE A 780 2.65 -38.48 54.51
CA ILE A 780 1.33 -39.09 54.36
C ILE A 780 1.18 -40.29 55.30
N LEU A 781 2.16 -41.20 55.31
CA LEU A 781 2.14 -42.38 56.18
C LEU A 781 2.07 -41.97 57.67
N GLN A 782 2.78 -40.91 58.07
CA GLN A 782 2.69 -40.36 59.43
C GLN A 782 1.34 -39.71 59.78
N ARG A 783 0.47 -39.45 58.80
CA ARG A 783 -0.88 -38.95 59.06
C ARG A 783 -1.81 -40.05 59.58
N ARG A 784 -1.50 -41.33 59.33
CA ARG A 784 -2.25 -42.45 59.90
C ARG A 784 -2.00 -42.57 61.40
N VAL A 785 -3.08 -42.64 62.19
CA VAL A 785 -3.00 -42.77 63.65
C VAL A 785 -2.37 -44.11 64.03
N GLU A 786 -2.64 -45.15 63.26
CA GLU A 786 -2.13 -46.52 63.50
C GLU A 786 -0.61 -46.67 63.31
N ASN A 787 0.08 -45.64 62.79
CA ASN A 787 1.55 -45.59 62.71
C ASN A 787 2.18 -44.84 63.90
N LYS A 788 1.37 -44.26 64.80
CA LYS A 788 1.83 -43.55 66.01
C LYS A 788 1.72 -44.41 67.27
N GLU A 789 1.05 -45.55 67.18
CA GLU A 789 1.06 -46.64 68.15
C GLU A 789 2.20 -47.62 67.82
#